data_AF-A0A1B0GWW4-F1
#
_entry.id   AF-A0A1B0GWW4-F1
#
_cell.length_a   1.000
_cell.length_b   1.000
_cell.length_c   1.000
_cell.angle_alpha   90.00
_cell.angle_beta   90.00
_cell.angle_gamma   90.00
#
_symmetry.space_group_name_H-M   'P 1'
#
loop_
_entity.id
_entity.type
_entity.pdbx_description
1 polymer ?
#
loop_
_entity_poly.entity_id
_entity_poly.type
_entity_poly.pdbx_seq_one_letter_code
_entity_poly.pdbx_strand_id
1 'polypeptide(L)'
;MAEQEGSGLQVLLHTLQNSSDKASILAILQVLSDLLSVGTDRRIYYIISKGGSEALLQTLVDTARSASPDWDILLPLFRLLAKVGLRDKKFGQKALELEALDVTLILARKNLSHSQNLLHCLWALRVFASRVTMGAMLGINGAMELLFKVISPYTRKHTRTIRAATEVLAVLLKSKSNSRRAVNRGYVNSLLRLHQDWHSRDVTNTYVMIRHGLLLCLRHIVALRSGREAFLAAQGMETLFSIAQTCLENKNMELVISAVIQILRQCYPVSRLPLATASSAYTFPAPGSTSLELVRHLTEEDFDDDGDEEMDKDSDVEAGKEDDDLETDMSKLSSKPGLDLPEEELAQYDARCPELSCSFEELEPKCGDNLNFRDTLHANHHHIPSAASLRQHCCNREHRSWRQEGEDTVHTSILHMAKPGKSSVRSSSKQRSATNVNQSIQQNGLGIGSSGRGTLDIQTPLEQAAWDIEAISCPRITASFSNSTKPEESHEAAEKLLHKHPKHIPFHDPHLYMANVMRTRSAVGFKTMAFPDFWGHCPPPTAQPLLDRKLGVQRIKILEDVRRLLQPSDVINKVVFSLDEPWPLQGSISDCLRFHSKFESGNLRKAIQVREFEYDLLVNADVNSSQHQQWFYFKVSGMRAAVPYRFNIINCEKPNSQFNYGMQPTLYSVKEALLGRHAWIRTGSEICYYKNHYRQNAAAMDGASGKRYYTLTFAVTFPHNEDACYLAYHYPYTYSTLMTHLEILERSIDRREVYFRHDVLCQTLGGNPCPLVTITAFPESNSAEHLEQFRCRPYQVITARVHPGESNASWVMKGTLEFLVSSDPVAKLLRENFVFKIIPMLNPDGVINGNHRCSLRGEDLNRQWLCPQVHLQPTIYHAKGLLQYLSSTGRGPVVFCDFHGHSQKKNVFLYGCSMKETLWQAGCTVGGSALLEDVSYRTLPKILDKLAPAFTMNSCSFLVEKSRASTARVVAWREMGVSRSYTMESSYCGCNQGPYQGLQFGTRELEEMGAMYCLGLLILELKSASCSHKLLARASTLLNADVLEHYLQRCSSSSSSNSSNNNSRTSEVNDEPPCMEEIDYCADSSSDSEQNFTELDQQIQECAFNKDEEEEKEEGTGRRRRSVP
;
A
#
# COMPACT_ATOMS: atom_id res chain seq x y z
N MET A 1 5.96 -59.67 30.90
CA MET A 1 5.63 -60.16 29.54
C MET A 1 4.34 -59.52 28.99
N ALA A 2 3.93 -58.33 29.43
CA ALA A 2 2.82 -57.59 28.81
C ALA A 2 2.92 -56.07 29.01
N GLU A 3 4.13 -55.53 29.19
CA GLU A 3 4.33 -54.09 29.21
C GLU A 3 5.17 -53.70 27.99
N GLN A 4 4.64 -52.74 27.23
CA GLN A 4 5.02 -52.31 25.88
C GLN A 4 4.42 -53.17 24.76
N GLU A 5 3.09 -53.07 24.59
CA GLU A 5 2.43 -53.27 23.30
C GLU A 5 3.06 -52.33 22.25
N GLY A 6 4.14 -52.75 21.60
CA GLY A 6 4.63 -52.07 20.41
C GLY A 6 3.50 -52.02 19.39
N SER A 7 3.17 -50.82 18.90
CA SER A 7 2.17 -50.70 17.83
C SER A 7 2.57 -51.62 16.67
N GLY A 8 1.61 -52.23 15.95
CA GLY A 8 1.93 -53.15 14.85
C GLY A 8 2.91 -52.55 13.81
N LEU A 9 2.88 -51.23 13.65
CA LEU A 9 3.86 -50.49 12.85
C LEU A 9 5.29 -50.52 13.43
N GLN A 10 5.47 -50.34 14.74
CA GLN A 10 6.80 -50.46 15.38
C GLN A 10 7.36 -51.86 15.22
N VAL A 11 6.52 -52.90 15.32
CA VAL A 11 6.94 -54.29 15.07
C VAL A 11 7.40 -54.45 13.62
N LEU A 12 6.64 -53.93 12.64
CA LEU A 12 7.03 -53.95 11.22
C LEU A 12 8.36 -53.22 10.97
N LEU A 13 8.55 -52.04 11.55
CA LEU A 13 9.78 -51.25 11.40
C LEU A 13 10.98 -51.93 12.06
N HIS A 14 10.80 -52.55 13.22
CA HIS A 14 11.84 -53.30 13.91
C HIS A 14 12.23 -54.57 13.14
N THR A 15 11.25 -55.28 12.56
CA THR A 15 11.52 -56.43 11.69
C THR A 15 12.27 -55.99 10.42
N LEU A 16 11.92 -54.85 9.83
CA LEU A 16 12.61 -54.31 8.66
C LEU A 16 14.09 -53.98 8.94
N GLN A 17 14.38 -53.44 10.12
CA GLN A 17 15.75 -53.13 10.54
C GLN A 17 16.63 -54.37 10.74
N ASN A 18 16.06 -55.48 11.19
CA ASN A 18 16.82 -56.66 11.60
C ASN A 18 16.74 -57.85 10.62
N SER A 19 15.85 -57.77 9.62
CA SER A 19 15.66 -58.85 8.65
C SER A 19 16.80 -58.87 7.63
N SER A 20 17.42 -60.03 7.44
CA SER A 20 18.32 -60.31 6.32
C SER A 20 17.62 -61.01 5.15
N ASP A 21 16.35 -61.41 5.31
CA ASP A 21 15.58 -62.10 4.29
C ASP A 21 15.00 -61.11 3.26
N LYS A 22 15.37 -61.29 1.98
CA LYS A 22 14.94 -60.45 0.86
C LYS A 22 13.41 -60.41 0.72
N ALA A 23 12.74 -61.55 0.83
CA ALA A 23 11.30 -61.63 0.63
C ALA A 23 10.55 -60.85 1.72
N SER A 24 10.98 -61.00 2.98
CA SER A 24 10.44 -60.26 4.12
C SER A 24 10.66 -58.75 4.00
N ILE A 25 11.87 -58.32 3.60
CA ILE A 25 12.16 -56.89 3.38
C ILE A 25 11.24 -56.32 2.30
N LEU A 26 11.15 -56.97 1.14
CA LEU A 26 10.30 -56.51 0.04
C LEU A 26 8.81 -56.45 0.44
N ALA A 27 8.32 -57.45 1.18
CA ALA A 27 6.95 -57.46 1.68
C ALA A 27 6.68 -56.27 2.61
N ILE A 28 7.60 -55.96 3.53
CA ILE A 28 7.45 -54.83 4.45
C ILE A 28 7.52 -53.49 3.70
N LEU A 29 8.47 -53.33 2.77
CA LEU A 29 8.58 -52.12 1.95
C LEU A 29 7.31 -51.89 1.12
N GLN A 30 6.72 -52.95 0.56
CA GLN A 30 5.46 -52.87 -0.17
C GLN A 30 4.32 -52.41 0.76
N VAL A 31 4.18 -53.00 1.95
CA VAL A 31 3.18 -52.58 2.94
C VAL A 31 3.36 -51.11 3.33
N LEU A 32 4.58 -50.66 3.58
CA LEU A 32 4.86 -49.25 3.89
C LEU A 32 4.52 -48.33 2.71
N SER A 33 4.84 -48.74 1.49
CA SER A 33 4.48 -48.01 0.28
C SER A 33 2.97 -47.85 0.14
N ASP A 34 2.21 -48.92 0.37
CA ASP A 34 0.74 -48.91 0.29
C ASP A 34 0.10 -48.08 1.40
N LEU A 35 0.64 -48.13 2.62
CA LEU A 35 0.18 -47.29 3.73
C LEU A 35 0.37 -45.80 3.44
N LEU A 36 1.47 -45.45 2.76
CA LEU A 36 1.84 -44.09 2.42
C LEU A 36 1.23 -43.61 1.10
N SER A 37 0.90 -44.49 0.15
CA SER A 37 0.24 -44.11 -1.12
C SER A 37 -1.18 -43.59 -0.89
N VAL A 38 -1.88 -44.13 0.11
CA VAL A 38 -3.26 -43.76 0.49
C VAL A 38 -3.30 -42.57 1.48
N GLY A 39 -2.16 -42.08 1.97
CA GLY A 39 -2.05 -41.30 3.20
C GLY A 39 -1.90 -39.78 3.06
N THR A 40 -2.61 -39.04 3.92
CA THR A 40 -2.34 -37.63 4.26
C THR A 40 -1.00 -37.48 5.03
N ASP A 41 -0.40 -36.28 5.03
CA ASP A 41 0.89 -36.02 5.73
C ASP A 41 0.90 -36.52 7.20
N ARG A 42 -0.26 -36.58 7.86
CA ARG A 42 -0.43 -37.17 9.21
C ARG A 42 0.12 -38.60 9.32
N ARG A 43 -0.08 -39.46 8.32
CA ARG A 43 0.43 -40.84 8.35
C ARG A 43 1.95 -40.88 8.24
N ILE A 44 2.53 -40.02 7.41
CA ILE A 44 3.98 -39.88 7.28
C ILE A 44 4.56 -39.41 8.62
N TYR A 45 3.97 -38.39 9.24
CA TYR A 45 4.37 -37.94 10.58
C TYR A 45 4.24 -39.03 11.64
N TYR A 46 3.22 -39.88 11.56
CA TYR A 46 3.08 -41.02 12.47
C TYR A 46 4.21 -42.06 12.29
N ILE A 47 4.56 -42.41 11.05
CA ILE A 47 5.69 -43.30 10.75
C ILE A 47 7.01 -42.70 11.27
N ILE A 48 7.24 -41.40 11.04
CA ILE A 48 8.41 -40.68 11.57
C ILE A 48 8.44 -40.76 13.10
N SER A 49 7.30 -40.56 13.77
CA SER A 49 7.21 -40.60 15.24
C SER A 49 7.51 -41.98 15.84
N LYS A 50 7.41 -43.04 15.03
CA LYS A 50 7.68 -44.43 15.42
C LYS A 50 9.08 -44.92 14.99
N GLY A 51 9.97 -44.01 14.57
CA GLY A 51 11.34 -44.36 14.16
C GLY A 51 11.45 -44.88 12.72
N GLY A 52 10.45 -44.62 11.88
CA GLY A 52 10.42 -45.12 10.51
C GLY A 52 11.52 -44.55 9.62
N SER A 53 11.95 -43.31 9.85
CA SER A 53 13.08 -42.72 9.11
C SER A 53 14.37 -43.50 9.37
N GLU A 54 14.67 -43.74 10.65
CA GLU A 54 15.84 -44.49 11.12
C GLU A 54 15.81 -45.93 10.61
N ALA A 55 14.62 -46.56 10.61
CA ALA A 55 14.45 -47.91 10.06
C ALA A 55 14.79 -48.00 8.59
N LEU A 56 14.23 -47.11 7.76
CA LEU A 56 14.50 -47.09 6.32
C LEU A 56 15.97 -46.77 6.02
N LEU A 57 16.59 -45.84 6.76
CA LEU A 57 18.00 -45.47 6.60
C LEU A 57 18.94 -46.63 6.99
N GLN A 58 18.63 -47.34 8.07
CA GLN A 58 19.41 -48.50 8.50
C GLN A 58 19.36 -49.63 7.45
N THR A 59 18.15 -49.97 6.97
CA THR A 59 17.97 -50.96 5.91
C THR A 59 18.72 -50.59 4.63
N LEU A 60 18.82 -49.29 4.32
CA LEU A 60 19.60 -48.80 3.17
C LEU A 60 21.08 -49.12 3.34
N VAL A 61 21.63 -48.79 4.50
CA VAL A 61 23.04 -49.01 4.84
C VAL A 61 23.37 -50.50 4.80
N ASP A 62 22.52 -51.34 5.40
CA ASP A 62 22.74 -52.79 5.45
C ASP A 62 22.66 -53.42 4.06
N THR A 63 21.67 -53.04 3.26
CA THR A 63 21.52 -53.54 1.88
C THR A 63 22.66 -53.08 0.98
N ALA A 64 23.09 -51.82 1.10
CA ALA A 64 24.12 -51.22 0.25
C ALA A 64 25.55 -51.67 0.59
N ARG A 65 25.81 -52.10 1.84
CA ARG A 65 27.11 -52.64 2.27
C ARG A 65 27.34 -54.08 1.82
N SER A 66 26.32 -54.77 1.30
CA SER A 66 26.49 -56.09 0.69
C SER A 66 27.42 -56.04 -0.54
N ALA A 67 28.12 -57.15 -0.83
CA ALA A 67 29.10 -57.21 -1.93
C ALA A 67 28.49 -56.88 -3.30
N SER A 68 27.21 -57.22 -3.48
CA SER A 68 26.38 -56.88 -4.65
C SER A 68 25.08 -56.23 -4.16
N PRO A 69 25.01 -54.89 -4.12
CA PRO A 69 23.82 -54.17 -3.65
C PRO A 69 22.57 -54.62 -4.41
N ASP A 70 21.55 -55.08 -3.68
CA ASP A 70 20.31 -55.61 -4.27
C ASP A 70 19.36 -54.48 -4.67
N TRP A 71 19.32 -54.17 -5.96
CA TRP A 71 18.50 -53.08 -6.49
C TRP A 71 16.99 -53.35 -6.41
N ASP A 72 16.55 -54.61 -6.31
CA ASP A 72 15.14 -54.91 -6.10
C ASP A 72 14.66 -54.37 -4.75
N ILE A 73 15.54 -54.36 -3.75
CA ILE A 73 15.30 -53.78 -2.43
C ILE A 73 15.54 -52.26 -2.44
N LEU A 74 16.65 -51.81 -3.02
CA LEU A 74 17.07 -50.40 -2.95
C LEU A 74 16.10 -49.45 -3.66
N LEU A 75 15.54 -49.83 -4.81
CA LEU A 75 14.63 -48.96 -5.57
C LEU A 75 13.36 -48.59 -4.77
N PRO A 76 12.54 -49.54 -4.26
CA PRO A 76 11.39 -49.21 -3.42
C PRO A 76 11.80 -48.50 -2.12
N LEU A 77 12.95 -48.86 -1.56
CA LEU A 77 13.47 -48.22 -0.36
C LEU A 77 13.80 -46.73 -0.58
N PHE A 78 14.47 -46.37 -1.68
CA PHE A 78 14.78 -44.98 -2.03
C PHE A 78 13.51 -44.14 -2.24
N ARG A 79 12.45 -44.72 -2.82
CA ARG A 79 11.15 -44.03 -2.97
C ARG A 79 10.53 -43.69 -1.62
N LEU A 80 10.56 -44.64 -0.68
CA LEU A 80 10.08 -44.43 0.69
C LEU A 80 10.93 -43.40 1.43
N LEU A 81 12.26 -43.47 1.31
CA LEU A 81 13.18 -42.50 1.90
C LEU A 81 12.90 -41.08 1.40
N ALA A 82 12.71 -40.90 0.09
CA ALA A 82 12.39 -39.60 -0.47
C ALA A 82 11.04 -39.07 0.05
N LYS A 83 10.00 -39.91 0.05
CA LYS A 83 8.66 -39.53 0.50
C LYS A 83 8.61 -39.18 1.99
N VAL A 84 9.23 -40.00 2.84
CA VAL A 84 9.28 -39.79 4.30
C VAL A 84 10.17 -38.60 4.65
N GLY A 85 11.35 -38.51 4.06
CA GLY A 85 12.32 -37.49 4.45
C GLY A 85 11.94 -36.07 4.05
N LEU A 86 11.07 -35.87 3.05
CA LEU A 86 10.49 -34.54 2.78
C LEU A 86 9.72 -33.96 3.98
N ARG A 87 9.17 -34.82 4.86
CA ARG A 87 8.37 -34.44 6.04
C ARG A 87 9.16 -34.51 7.35
N ASP A 88 10.31 -35.17 7.36
CA ASP A 88 11.16 -35.27 8.54
C ASP A 88 12.25 -34.18 8.53
N LYS A 89 12.05 -33.12 9.34
CA LYS A 89 13.00 -32.00 9.46
C LYS A 89 14.40 -32.41 9.92
N LYS A 90 14.56 -33.58 10.54
CA LYS A 90 15.85 -34.11 11.03
C LYS A 90 16.40 -35.23 10.14
N PHE A 91 15.80 -35.49 8.98
CA PHE A 91 16.14 -36.65 8.15
C PHE A 91 17.62 -36.69 7.73
N GLY A 92 18.17 -35.57 7.25
CA GLY A 92 19.57 -35.49 6.86
C GLY A 92 20.54 -35.74 8.02
N GLN A 93 20.19 -35.31 9.24
CA GLN A 93 20.99 -35.56 10.45
C GLN A 93 21.00 -37.07 10.79
N LYS A 94 19.83 -37.71 10.76
CA LYS A 94 19.71 -39.17 10.96
C LYS A 94 20.49 -39.95 9.90
N ALA A 95 20.44 -39.49 8.65
CA ALA A 95 21.16 -40.11 7.53
C ALA A 95 22.69 -39.98 7.69
N LEU A 96 23.17 -38.91 8.32
CA LEU A 96 24.58 -38.74 8.66
C LEU A 96 24.98 -39.68 9.81
N GLU A 97 24.20 -39.71 10.89
CA GLU A 97 24.47 -40.54 12.09
C GLU A 97 24.51 -42.05 11.76
N LEU A 98 23.72 -42.49 10.79
CA LEU A 98 23.70 -43.88 10.31
C LEU A 98 24.64 -44.13 9.13
N GLU A 99 25.49 -43.18 8.74
CA GLU A 99 26.38 -43.25 7.56
C GLU A 99 25.66 -43.45 6.20
N ALA A 100 24.33 -43.35 6.17
CA ALA A 100 23.50 -43.51 4.99
C ALA A 100 23.80 -42.46 3.90
N LEU A 101 24.24 -41.27 4.31
CA LEU A 101 24.61 -40.17 3.41
C LEU A 101 25.78 -40.56 2.48
N ASP A 102 26.88 -41.07 3.05
CA ASP A 102 28.07 -41.47 2.29
C ASP A 102 27.82 -42.72 1.44
N VAL A 103 27.10 -43.69 2.01
CA VAL A 103 26.67 -44.91 1.31
C VAL A 103 25.86 -44.55 0.05
N THR A 104 24.89 -43.65 0.17
CA THR A 104 24.06 -43.21 -0.96
C THR A 104 24.89 -42.48 -2.02
N LEU A 105 25.84 -41.64 -1.59
CA LEU A 105 26.73 -40.95 -2.51
C LEU A 105 27.67 -41.91 -3.27
N ILE A 106 28.16 -42.96 -2.62
CA ILE A 106 28.97 -44.03 -3.23
C ILE A 106 28.13 -44.82 -4.24
N LEU A 107 26.90 -45.19 -3.89
CA LEU A 107 25.97 -45.86 -4.82
C LEU A 107 25.72 -45.01 -6.06
N ALA A 108 25.46 -43.71 -5.89
CA ALA A 108 25.27 -42.79 -7.00
C ALA A 108 26.51 -42.72 -7.92
N ARG A 109 27.72 -42.66 -7.34
CA ARG A 109 28.99 -42.69 -8.10
C ARG A 109 29.17 -43.98 -8.91
N LYS A 110 28.80 -45.13 -8.35
CA LYS A 110 28.91 -46.44 -9.02
C LYS A 110 27.88 -46.63 -10.14
N ASN A 111 26.77 -45.90 -10.12
CA ASN A 111 25.64 -46.07 -11.03
C ASN A 111 25.50 -44.95 -12.06
N LEU A 112 26.59 -44.25 -12.41
CA LEU A 112 26.57 -43.19 -13.42
C LEU A 112 26.05 -43.65 -14.80
N SER A 113 26.22 -44.94 -15.14
CA SER A 113 25.71 -45.54 -16.38
C SER A 113 24.29 -46.10 -16.29
N HIS A 114 23.73 -46.24 -15.08
CA HIS A 114 22.40 -46.81 -14.84
C HIS A 114 21.42 -45.72 -14.41
N SER A 115 20.72 -45.12 -15.37
CA SER A 115 19.91 -43.91 -15.13
C SER A 115 18.80 -44.09 -14.10
N GLN A 116 18.17 -45.26 -14.05
CA GLN A 116 17.10 -45.57 -13.12
C GLN A 116 17.62 -45.64 -11.67
N ASN A 117 18.71 -46.38 -11.46
CA ASN A 117 19.38 -46.50 -10.17
C ASN A 117 19.85 -45.13 -9.67
N LEU A 118 20.49 -44.37 -10.56
CA LEU A 118 20.99 -43.03 -10.26
C LEU A 118 19.86 -42.06 -9.89
N LEU A 119 18.73 -42.08 -10.61
CA LEU A 119 17.57 -41.23 -10.31
C LEU A 119 17.09 -41.41 -8.86
N HIS A 120 16.99 -42.65 -8.41
CA HIS A 120 16.53 -42.98 -7.05
C HIS A 120 17.54 -42.53 -5.99
N CYS A 121 18.84 -42.69 -6.25
CA CYS A 121 19.88 -42.13 -5.37
C CYS A 121 19.80 -40.60 -5.29
N LEU A 122 19.55 -39.92 -6.41
CA LEU A 122 19.44 -38.45 -6.45
C LEU A 122 18.24 -37.94 -5.64
N TRP A 123 17.09 -38.62 -5.69
CA TRP A 123 15.95 -38.26 -4.85
C TRP A 123 16.27 -38.34 -3.35
N ALA A 124 16.97 -39.39 -2.91
CA ALA A 124 17.41 -39.49 -1.52
C ALA A 124 18.42 -38.38 -1.17
N LEU A 125 19.40 -38.11 -2.04
CA LEU A 125 20.38 -37.03 -1.84
C LEU A 125 19.70 -35.64 -1.74
N ARG A 126 18.67 -35.37 -2.53
CA ARG A 126 17.88 -34.12 -2.48
C ARG A 126 17.32 -33.91 -1.07
N VAL A 127 16.80 -34.98 -0.48
CA VAL A 127 16.15 -34.95 0.82
C VAL A 127 17.17 -34.89 1.97
N PHE A 128 18.30 -35.59 1.84
CA PHE A 128 19.42 -35.47 2.79
C PHE A 128 19.97 -34.05 2.86
N ALA A 129 20.03 -33.36 1.72
CA ALA A 129 20.54 -31.98 1.61
C ALA A 129 19.54 -30.90 2.09
N SER A 130 18.35 -31.28 2.58
CA SER A 130 17.30 -30.33 3.00
C SER A 130 17.75 -29.31 4.06
N ARG A 131 18.68 -29.68 4.96
CA ARG A 131 19.34 -28.76 5.90
C ARG A 131 20.65 -28.25 5.32
N VAL A 132 20.89 -26.95 5.47
CA VAL A 132 22.09 -26.25 4.97
C VAL A 132 23.40 -26.90 5.42
N THR A 133 23.49 -27.35 6.67
CA THR A 133 24.67 -28.03 7.23
C THR A 133 24.95 -29.37 6.55
N MET A 134 23.92 -30.16 6.31
CA MET A 134 24.03 -31.46 5.61
C MET A 134 24.38 -31.27 4.14
N GLY A 135 23.79 -30.25 3.50
CA GLY A 135 24.16 -29.84 2.15
C GLY A 135 25.64 -29.45 2.05
N ALA A 136 26.16 -28.69 3.01
CA ALA A 136 27.58 -28.32 3.08
C ALA A 136 28.49 -29.56 3.15
N MET A 137 28.13 -30.55 3.98
CA MET A 137 28.87 -31.81 4.11
C MET A 137 28.89 -32.62 2.80
N LEU A 138 27.73 -32.78 2.15
CA LEU A 138 27.64 -33.44 0.84
C LEU A 138 28.53 -32.75 -0.22
N GLY A 139 28.58 -31.41 -0.18
CA GLY A 139 29.46 -30.64 -1.06
C GLY A 139 30.95 -30.85 -0.78
N ILE A 140 31.35 -31.12 0.47
CA ILE A 140 32.72 -31.50 0.85
C ILE A 140 33.03 -32.92 0.34
N ASN A 141 32.08 -33.85 0.48
CA ASN A 141 32.23 -35.25 0.05
C ASN A 141 32.12 -35.42 -1.48
N GLY A 142 32.18 -34.33 -2.24
CA GLY A 142 32.28 -34.32 -3.69
C GLY A 142 30.97 -34.56 -4.44
N ALA A 143 29.82 -34.28 -3.79
CA ALA A 143 28.51 -34.43 -4.43
C ALA A 143 28.30 -33.46 -5.60
N MET A 144 28.83 -32.23 -5.53
CA MET A 144 28.68 -31.29 -6.64
C MET A 144 29.39 -31.76 -7.91
N GLU A 145 30.59 -32.32 -7.78
CA GLU A 145 31.38 -32.89 -8.88
C GLU A 145 30.68 -34.08 -9.52
N LEU A 146 30.02 -34.90 -8.70
CA LEU A 146 29.19 -35.98 -9.19
C LEU A 146 28.03 -35.43 -10.03
N LEU A 147 27.32 -34.42 -9.53
CA LEU A 147 26.18 -33.82 -10.22
C LEU A 147 26.58 -33.17 -11.55
N PHE A 148 27.74 -32.49 -11.63
CA PHE A 148 28.26 -31.96 -12.89
C PHE A 148 28.65 -33.03 -13.91
N LYS A 149 28.89 -34.29 -13.51
CA LYS A 149 29.05 -35.41 -14.45
C LYS A 149 27.71 -35.92 -14.99
N VAL A 150 26.61 -35.67 -14.28
CA VAL A 150 25.26 -36.11 -14.65
C VAL A 150 24.52 -35.04 -15.46
N ILE A 151 24.68 -33.77 -15.09
CA ILE A 151 24.04 -32.63 -15.77
C ILE A 151 24.77 -32.40 -17.10
N SER A 152 24.22 -32.95 -18.18
CA SER A 152 24.75 -32.79 -19.53
C SER A 152 24.16 -31.57 -20.25
N PRO A 153 24.77 -31.15 -21.38
CA PRO A 153 24.08 -30.36 -22.41
C PRO A 153 22.77 -31.03 -22.86
N TYR A 154 21.96 -30.29 -23.62
CA TYR A 154 20.65 -30.71 -24.10
C TYR A 154 20.69 -32.12 -24.70
N THR A 155 19.80 -32.96 -24.19
CA THR A 155 19.60 -34.32 -24.65
C THR A 155 18.16 -34.71 -24.36
N ARG A 156 17.61 -35.60 -25.19
CA ARG A 156 16.30 -36.22 -24.92
C ARG A 156 16.43 -37.48 -24.06
N LYS A 157 17.65 -37.94 -23.80
CA LYS A 157 17.94 -39.12 -22.98
C LYS A 157 18.11 -38.73 -21.51
N HIS A 158 17.65 -39.59 -20.60
CA HIS A 158 17.84 -39.46 -19.15
C HIS A 158 17.39 -38.10 -18.55
N THR A 159 16.39 -37.46 -19.14
CA THR A 159 15.92 -36.12 -18.75
C THR A 159 15.40 -36.07 -17.31
N ARG A 160 14.73 -37.12 -16.82
CA ARG A 160 14.32 -37.25 -15.41
C ARG A 160 15.52 -37.24 -14.46
N THR A 161 16.58 -37.96 -14.80
CA THR A 161 17.83 -38.01 -14.02
C THR A 161 18.55 -36.66 -14.02
N ILE A 162 18.62 -35.99 -15.17
CA ILE A 162 19.22 -34.66 -15.30
C ILE A 162 18.45 -33.64 -14.46
N ARG A 163 17.11 -33.67 -14.53
CA ARG A 163 16.24 -32.84 -13.70
C ARG A 163 16.48 -33.06 -12.20
N ALA A 164 16.48 -34.31 -11.76
CA ALA A 164 16.76 -34.61 -10.35
C ALA A 164 18.16 -34.11 -9.94
N ALA A 165 19.15 -34.22 -10.82
CA ALA A 165 20.50 -33.73 -10.55
C ALA A 165 20.56 -32.19 -10.41
N THR A 166 19.85 -31.43 -11.26
CA THR A 166 19.78 -29.96 -11.12
C THR A 166 19.05 -29.54 -9.84
N GLU A 167 17.98 -30.25 -9.46
CA GLU A 167 17.27 -30.01 -8.20
C GLU A 167 18.16 -30.28 -6.96
N VAL A 168 18.91 -31.39 -6.94
CA VAL A 168 19.87 -31.70 -5.86
C VAL A 168 20.95 -30.61 -5.80
N LEU A 169 21.50 -30.20 -6.96
CA LEU A 169 22.53 -29.17 -7.01
C LEU A 169 22.02 -27.84 -6.45
N ALA A 170 20.80 -27.44 -6.82
CA ALA A 170 20.17 -26.22 -6.31
C ALA A 170 20.04 -26.27 -4.77
N VAL A 171 19.60 -27.40 -4.21
CA VAL A 171 19.49 -27.56 -2.75
C VAL A 171 20.87 -27.50 -2.07
N LEU A 172 21.90 -28.13 -2.64
CA LEU A 172 23.27 -28.07 -2.10
C LEU A 172 23.83 -26.64 -2.08
N LEU A 173 23.50 -25.83 -3.09
CA LEU A 173 23.97 -24.45 -3.22
C LEU A 173 23.28 -23.47 -2.26
N LYS A 174 22.23 -23.88 -1.55
CA LYS A 174 21.69 -23.07 -0.43
C LYS A 174 22.74 -22.81 0.67
N SER A 175 23.78 -23.65 0.75
CA SER A 175 24.93 -23.41 1.64
C SER A 175 25.90 -22.39 1.06
N LYS A 176 26.17 -21.31 1.80
CA LYS A 176 27.20 -20.31 1.48
C LYS A 176 28.57 -20.96 1.20
N SER A 177 28.95 -22.01 1.96
CA SER A 177 30.20 -22.75 1.76
C SER A 177 30.26 -23.46 0.40
N ASN A 178 29.16 -24.11 0.01
CA ASN A 178 29.08 -24.79 -1.28
C ASN A 178 29.02 -23.81 -2.44
N SER A 179 28.28 -22.70 -2.31
CA SER A 179 28.25 -21.66 -3.32
C SER A 179 29.64 -21.04 -3.52
N ARG A 180 30.40 -20.78 -2.45
CA ARG A 180 31.81 -20.35 -2.54
C ARG A 180 32.69 -21.39 -3.25
N ARG A 181 32.51 -22.68 -2.94
CA ARG A 181 33.21 -23.77 -3.63
C ARG A 181 32.85 -23.85 -5.12
N ALA A 182 31.58 -23.63 -5.47
CA ALA A 182 31.11 -23.62 -6.86
C ALA A 182 31.71 -22.45 -7.65
N VAL A 183 31.79 -21.25 -7.05
CA VAL A 183 32.48 -20.09 -7.62
C VAL A 183 33.96 -20.41 -7.86
N ASN A 184 34.67 -20.91 -6.85
CA ASN A 184 36.10 -21.24 -6.95
C ASN A 184 36.42 -22.32 -7.98
N ARG A 185 35.45 -23.18 -8.32
CA ARG A 185 35.58 -24.22 -9.36
C ARG A 185 35.11 -23.78 -10.74
N GLY A 186 34.71 -22.52 -10.91
CA GLY A 186 34.26 -21.98 -12.19
C GLY A 186 32.90 -22.52 -12.65
N TYR A 187 32.06 -23.02 -11.73
CA TYR A 187 30.77 -23.61 -12.08
C TYR A 187 29.75 -22.60 -12.62
N VAL A 188 29.92 -21.31 -12.34
CA VAL A 188 29.04 -20.23 -12.86
C VAL A 188 29.00 -20.22 -14.38
N ASN A 189 30.17 -20.26 -15.04
CA ASN A 189 30.28 -20.32 -16.50
C ASN A 189 29.61 -21.58 -17.07
N SER A 190 29.85 -22.73 -16.43
CA SER A 190 29.27 -24.00 -16.85
C SER A 190 27.74 -24.00 -16.73
N LEU A 191 27.19 -23.48 -15.63
CA LEU A 191 25.75 -23.38 -15.40
C LEU A 191 25.07 -22.44 -16.41
N LEU A 192 25.67 -21.29 -16.71
CA LEU A 192 25.19 -20.36 -17.73
C LEU A 192 25.13 -21.03 -19.11
N ARG A 193 26.22 -21.70 -19.53
CA ARG A 193 26.28 -22.41 -20.82
C ARG A 193 25.27 -23.55 -20.90
N LEU A 194 25.13 -24.34 -19.83
CA LEU A 194 24.13 -25.40 -19.75
C LEU A 194 22.73 -24.80 -19.90
N HIS A 195 22.42 -23.72 -19.18
CA HIS A 195 21.12 -23.08 -19.28
C HIS A 195 20.84 -22.54 -20.69
N GLN A 196 21.81 -21.87 -21.33
CA GLN A 196 21.70 -21.39 -22.72
C GLN A 196 21.48 -22.54 -23.72
N ASP A 197 22.19 -23.65 -23.57
CA ASP A 197 22.08 -24.80 -24.46
C ASP A 197 20.70 -25.47 -24.34
N TRP A 198 20.21 -25.67 -23.11
CA TRP A 198 18.86 -26.15 -22.86
C TRP A 198 17.80 -25.17 -23.35
N HIS A 199 17.99 -23.86 -23.18
CA HIS A 199 17.06 -22.83 -23.64
C HIS A 199 16.94 -22.78 -25.17
N SER A 200 18.06 -22.83 -25.88
CA SER A 200 18.09 -22.73 -27.35
C SER A 200 17.57 -23.99 -28.07
N ARG A 201 17.66 -25.16 -27.44
CA ARG A 201 17.30 -26.45 -28.07
C ARG A 201 15.98 -27.06 -27.57
N ASP A 202 15.48 -26.68 -26.40
CA ASP A 202 14.15 -27.09 -25.88
C ASP A 202 13.01 -26.26 -26.52
N VAL A 203 12.88 -26.35 -27.85
CA VAL A 203 11.94 -25.54 -28.65
C VAL A 203 10.47 -25.79 -28.23
N THR A 204 10.14 -27.02 -27.83
CA THR A 204 8.80 -27.41 -27.37
C THR A 204 8.52 -27.00 -25.93
N ASN A 205 9.50 -26.43 -25.22
CA ASN A 205 9.44 -26.12 -23.79
C ASN A 205 8.98 -27.33 -22.97
N THR A 206 9.45 -28.53 -23.31
CA THR A 206 9.08 -29.77 -22.61
C THR A 206 9.90 -29.94 -21.33
N TYR A 207 11.09 -29.35 -21.26
CA TYR A 207 12.06 -29.53 -20.18
C TYR A 207 12.29 -28.24 -19.37
N VAL A 208 11.24 -27.43 -19.18
CA VAL A 208 11.26 -26.17 -18.39
C VAL A 208 11.86 -26.38 -17.01
N MET A 209 11.55 -27.49 -16.34
CA MET A 209 12.03 -27.76 -14.98
C MET A 209 13.56 -27.95 -14.89
N ILE A 210 14.21 -28.45 -15.95
CA ILE A 210 15.68 -28.55 -15.98
C ILE A 210 16.28 -27.14 -16.02
N ARG A 211 15.74 -26.26 -16.88
CA ARG A 211 16.15 -24.85 -16.97
C ARG A 211 15.93 -24.11 -15.66
N HIS A 212 14.76 -24.28 -15.06
CA HIS A 212 14.45 -23.72 -13.74
C HIS A 212 15.45 -24.19 -12.67
N GLY A 213 15.75 -25.49 -12.60
CA GLY A 213 16.76 -26.02 -11.67
C GLY A 213 18.15 -25.41 -11.86
N LEU A 214 18.60 -25.20 -13.10
CA LEU A 214 19.86 -24.52 -13.42
C LEU A 214 19.85 -23.05 -12.96
N LEU A 215 18.73 -22.34 -13.13
CA LEU A 215 18.58 -20.97 -12.65
C LEU A 215 18.56 -20.88 -11.13
N LEU A 216 17.91 -21.82 -10.44
CA LEU A 216 17.95 -21.88 -8.97
C LEU A 216 19.39 -22.07 -8.46
N CYS A 217 20.20 -22.88 -9.15
CA CYS A 217 21.63 -23.00 -8.85
C CYS A 217 22.33 -21.65 -8.97
N LEU A 218 22.12 -20.92 -10.07
CA LEU A 218 22.70 -19.59 -10.28
C LEU A 218 22.21 -18.59 -9.21
N ARG A 219 20.91 -18.57 -8.91
CA ARG A 219 20.30 -17.71 -7.87
C ARG A 219 20.99 -17.89 -6.52
N HIS A 220 21.20 -19.14 -6.10
CA HIS A 220 21.89 -19.42 -4.84
C HIS A 220 23.37 -19.02 -4.85
N ILE A 221 24.03 -19.09 -6.00
CA ILE A 221 25.43 -18.63 -6.14
C ILE A 221 25.51 -17.09 -6.08
N VAL A 222 24.66 -16.38 -6.81
CA VAL A 222 24.69 -14.90 -6.88
C VAL A 222 24.22 -14.22 -5.58
N ALA A 223 23.66 -14.97 -4.63
CA ALA A 223 23.46 -14.47 -3.27
C ALA A 223 24.79 -14.06 -2.60
N LEU A 224 25.91 -14.71 -2.96
CA LEU A 224 27.25 -14.32 -2.51
C LEU A 224 27.85 -13.23 -3.39
N ARG A 225 28.59 -12.28 -2.79
CA ARG A 225 29.32 -11.24 -3.52
C ARG A 225 30.25 -11.81 -4.59
N SER A 226 31.12 -12.76 -4.21
CA SER A 226 32.02 -13.43 -5.17
C SER A 226 31.26 -14.20 -6.26
N GLY A 227 30.04 -14.65 -5.97
CA GLY A 227 29.14 -15.25 -6.95
C GLY A 227 28.61 -14.23 -7.96
N ARG A 228 28.23 -13.03 -7.51
CA ARG A 228 27.84 -11.91 -8.40
C ARG A 228 28.98 -11.49 -9.29
N GLU A 229 30.18 -11.32 -8.72
CA GLU A 229 31.38 -10.94 -9.48
C GLU A 229 31.70 -11.98 -10.56
N ALA A 230 31.68 -13.27 -10.22
CA ALA A 230 31.88 -14.35 -11.18
C ALA A 230 30.78 -14.41 -12.25
N PHE A 231 29.53 -14.11 -11.89
CA PHE A 231 28.40 -14.07 -12.82
C PHE A 231 28.51 -12.90 -13.80
N LEU A 232 28.89 -11.71 -13.32
CA LEU A 232 29.13 -10.52 -14.14
C LEU A 232 30.33 -10.73 -15.08
N ALA A 233 31.43 -11.29 -14.58
CA ALA A 233 32.60 -11.63 -15.40
C ALA A 233 32.28 -12.64 -16.52
N ALA A 234 31.24 -13.47 -16.33
CA ALA A 234 30.75 -14.42 -17.32
C ALA A 234 29.72 -13.84 -18.30
N GLN A 235 29.48 -12.52 -18.31
CA GLN A 235 28.41 -11.86 -19.09
C GLN A 235 27.04 -12.49 -18.81
N GLY A 236 26.82 -12.86 -17.55
CA GLY A 236 25.58 -13.51 -17.11
C GLY A 236 24.36 -12.60 -17.24
N MET A 237 24.53 -11.29 -17.06
CA MET A 237 23.44 -10.32 -17.16
C MET A 237 22.91 -10.25 -18.60
N GLU A 238 23.80 -10.07 -19.58
CA GLU A 238 23.50 -10.01 -21.01
C GLU A 238 22.83 -11.31 -21.48
N THR A 239 23.39 -12.44 -21.04
CA THR A 239 22.88 -13.77 -21.33
C THR A 239 21.45 -13.95 -20.84
N LEU A 240 21.19 -13.72 -19.54
CA LEU A 240 19.86 -13.92 -18.97
C LEU A 240 18.86 -12.87 -19.46
N PHE A 241 19.29 -11.63 -19.70
CA PHE A 241 18.45 -10.60 -20.28
C PHE A 241 17.98 -10.99 -21.68
N SER A 242 18.88 -11.46 -22.55
CA SER A 242 18.51 -11.96 -23.89
C SER A 242 17.50 -13.10 -23.82
N ILE A 243 17.66 -14.02 -22.87
CA ILE A 243 16.73 -15.13 -22.66
C ILE A 243 15.36 -14.61 -22.21
N ALA A 244 15.32 -13.69 -21.24
CA ALA A 244 14.08 -13.11 -20.74
C ALA A 244 13.24 -12.47 -21.85
N GLN A 245 13.89 -11.75 -22.77
CA GLN A 245 13.23 -11.14 -23.94
C GLN A 245 12.56 -12.18 -24.85
N THR A 246 13.16 -13.36 -25.02
CA THR A 246 12.58 -14.44 -25.85
C THR A 246 11.41 -15.18 -25.21
N CYS A 247 11.26 -15.10 -23.89
CA CYS A 247 10.27 -15.88 -23.15
C CYS A 247 9.07 -15.08 -22.66
N LEU A 248 9.12 -13.74 -22.71
CA LEU A 248 8.28 -12.86 -21.92
C LEU A 248 6.75 -13.11 -22.04
N GLU A 249 6.28 -13.50 -23.23
CA GLU A 249 4.86 -13.74 -23.50
C GLU A 249 4.40 -15.18 -23.24
N ASN A 250 5.32 -16.11 -22.96
CA ASN A 250 5.03 -17.52 -22.83
C ASN A 250 4.67 -17.91 -21.39
N LYS A 251 3.38 -18.17 -21.12
CA LYS A 251 2.89 -18.58 -19.80
C LYS A 251 3.55 -19.87 -19.26
N ASN A 252 4.01 -20.77 -20.12
CA ASN A 252 4.68 -22.00 -19.69
C ASN A 252 6.09 -21.74 -19.15
N MET A 253 6.63 -20.53 -19.34
CA MET A 253 7.97 -20.12 -18.93
C MET A 253 7.99 -19.32 -17.62
N GLU A 254 6.87 -19.25 -16.91
CA GLU A 254 6.66 -18.43 -15.72
C GLU A 254 7.76 -18.60 -14.65
N LEU A 255 8.05 -19.85 -14.28
CA LEU A 255 9.06 -20.18 -13.26
C LEU A 255 10.48 -19.74 -13.71
N VAL A 256 10.79 -19.90 -14.99
CA VAL A 256 12.08 -19.51 -15.57
C VAL A 256 12.22 -17.99 -15.56
N ILE A 257 11.19 -17.26 -16.01
CA ILE A 257 11.19 -15.80 -16.06
C ILE A 257 11.33 -15.22 -14.65
N SER A 258 10.59 -15.76 -13.67
CA SER A 258 10.67 -15.31 -12.28
C SER A 258 12.09 -15.47 -11.72
N ALA A 259 12.70 -16.65 -11.88
CA ALA A 259 14.06 -16.92 -11.43
C ALA A 259 15.09 -16.03 -12.15
N VAL A 260 14.95 -15.81 -13.47
CA VAL A 260 15.81 -14.88 -14.23
C VAL A 260 15.73 -13.46 -13.68
N ILE A 261 14.52 -12.94 -13.45
CA ILE A 261 14.33 -11.58 -12.92
C ILE A 261 14.95 -11.44 -11.52
N GLN A 262 14.80 -12.44 -10.65
CA GLN A 262 15.42 -12.44 -9.32
C GLN A 262 16.95 -12.36 -9.43
N ILE A 263 17.58 -13.18 -10.30
CA ILE A 263 19.03 -13.16 -10.53
C ILE A 263 19.48 -11.81 -11.07
N LEU A 264 18.81 -11.28 -12.11
CA LEU A 264 19.15 -10.00 -12.72
C LEU A 264 19.09 -8.85 -11.71
N ARG A 265 18.11 -8.86 -10.79
CA ARG A 265 18.00 -7.83 -9.75
C ARG A 265 19.06 -7.97 -8.66
N GLN A 266 19.41 -9.20 -8.27
CA GLN A 266 20.48 -9.45 -7.30
C GLN A 266 21.85 -9.06 -7.86
N CYS A 267 22.06 -9.20 -9.16
CA CYS A 267 23.29 -8.82 -9.86
C CYS A 267 23.30 -7.37 -10.37
N TYR A 268 22.19 -6.62 -10.23
CA TYR A 268 22.14 -5.23 -10.65
C TYR A 268 23.02 -4.37 -9.73
N PRO A 269 23.95 -3.54 -10.26
CA PRO A 269 24.81 -2.69 -9.44
C PRO A 269 24.01 -1.69 -8.58
N VAL A 270 24.28 -1.68 -7.28
CA VAL A 270 23.67 -0.70 -6.37
C VAL A 270 24.14 0.70 -6.75
N SER A 271 23.20 1.63 -6.90
CA SER A 271 23.50 3.02 -7.26
C SER A 271 22.97 3.99 -6.20
N ARG A 272 23.54 5.19 -6.15
CA ARG A 272 22.99 6.30 -5.35
C ARG A 272 21.92 7.02 -6.15
N LEU A 273 20.94 7.63 -5.45
CA LEU A 273 20.02 8.55 -6.11
C LEU A 273 20.80 9.69 -6.78
N PRO A 274 20.37 10.19 -7.95
CA PRO A 274 21.02 11.29 -8.68
C PRO A 274 20.81 12.67 -8.02
N LEU A 275 21.05 12.75 -6.71
CA LEU A 275 20.97 13.93 -5.85
C LEU A 275 22.31 14.14 -5.14
N ALA A 276 22.69 15.41 -4.92
CA ALA A 276 23.90 15.73 -4.15
C ALA A 276 23.79 15.29 -2.68
N THR A 277 22.57 15.35 -2.12
CA THR A 277 22.26 14.91 -0.75
C THR A 277 20.86 14.32 -0.69
N ALA A 278 20.68 13.28 0.13
CA ALA A 278 19.35 12.70 0.40
C ALA A 278 18.47 13.61 1.26
N SER A 279 19.06 14.58 1.96
CA SER A 279 18.32 15.56 2.76
C SER A 279 17.49 16.48 1.87
N SER A 280 16.40 17.00 2.40
CA SER A 280 15.53 17.96 1.72
C SER A 280 16.32 19.12 1.12
N ALA A 281 15.92 19.56 -0.07
CA ALA A 281 16.44 20.79 -0.67
C ALA A 281 16.06 22.05 0.12
N TYR A 282 15.16 21.92 1.09
CA TYR A 282 14.67 23.01 1.92
C TYR A 282 15.04 22.79 3.38
N THR A 283 15.50 23.86 4.01
CA THR A 283 15.87 23.88 5.43
C THR A 283 15.07 24.98 6.14
N PHE A 284 14.69 24.73 7.39
CA PHE A 284 14.02 25.72 8.23
C PHE A 284 14.79 25.87 9.56
N PRO A 285 15.26 27.08 9.93
CA PRO A 285 16.00 27.27 11.17
C PRO A 285 15.07 27.09 12.38
N ALA A 286 15.50 26.30 13.36
CA ALA A 286 14.74 26.12 14.59
C ALA A 286 14.92 27.32 15.53
N PRO A 287 13.88 27.70 16.31
CA PRO A 287 14.06 28.61 17.44
C PRO A 287 15.11 28.03 18.42
N GLY A 288 16.15 28.79 18.74
CA GLY A 288 17.18 28.41 19.71
C GLY A 288 18.39 27.64 19.14
N SER A 289 18.41 27.24 17.86
CA SER A 289 19.60 26.60 17.29
C SER A 289 20.69 27.63 17.02
N THR A 290 21.68 27.72 17.91
CA THR A 290 22.96 28.37 17.64
C THR A 290 23.87 27.36 16.92
N SER A 291 24.50 27.80 15.84
CA SER A 291 25.42 27.05 14.96
C SER A 291 24.79 26.19 13.86
N LEU A 292 24.81 26.74 12.64
CA LEU A 292 24.67 26.04 11.36
C LEU A 292 26.06 25.57 10.89
N GLU A 293 26.85 24.91 11.75
CA GLU A 293 28.02 24.14 11.30
C GLU A 293 27.59 22.71 10.96
N LEU A 294 26.71 22.58 9.97
CA LEU A 294 26.46 21.31 9.31
C LEU A 294 27.62 21.07 8.32
N VAL A 295 28.68 20.48 8.85
CA VAL A 295 29.73 19.67 8.23
C VAL A 295 29.67 19.67 6.69
N ARG A 296 30.35 20.65 6.08
CA ARG A 296 30.75 20.60 4.68
C ARG A 296 32.21 20.18 4.62
N HIS A 297 32.46 18.88 4.55
CA HIS A 297 33.62 18.28 3.87
C HIS A 297 33.49 16.76 3.97
N LEU A 298 32.72 16.18 3.03
CA LEU A 298 32.88 14.78 2.68
C LEU A 298 34.10 14.72 1.77
N THR A 299 35.27 14.52 2.35
CA THR A 299 36.43 14.03 1.60
C THR A 299 36.11 12.62 1.12
N GLU A 300 36.28 12.45 -0.18
CA GLU A 300 36.21 11.19 -0.92
C GLU A 300 37.21 10.17 -0.35
N GLU A 301 36.99 8.91 -0.72
CA GLU A 301 37.84 7.75 -0.43
C GLU A 301 37.54 7.07 0.92
N ASP A 302 36.63 6.08 0.88
CA ASP A 302 36.96 4.72 1.32
C ASP A 302 35.87 3.75 0.83
N PHE A 303 36.32 2.76 0.06
CA PHE A 303 35.53 1.67 -0.49
C PHE A 303 35.53 0.50 0.50
N ASP A 304 34.64 0.50 1.49
CA ASP A 304 34.32 -0.69 2.28
C ASP A 304 32.87 -1.06 1.98
N ASP A 305 32.63 -1.90 0.98
CA ASP A 305 32.56 -3.37 1.09
C ASP A 305 31.44 -3.84 2.04
N ASP A 306 30.29 -4.16 1.46
CA ASP A 306 29.15 -4.85 2.08
C ASP A 306 29.60 -6.26 2.51
N GLY A 307 30.31 -6.34 3.64
CA GLY A 307 30.50 -7.54 4.42
C GLY A 307 29.19 -7.92 5.12
N ASP A 308 28.26 -8.54 4.39
CA ASP A 308 27.17 -9.33 4.97
C ASP A 308 27.76 -10.62 5.59
N GLU A 309 28.63 -10.49 6.59
CA GLU A 309 29.02 -11.58 7.50
C GLU A 309 28.23 -11.40 8.80
N GLU A 310 27.19 -12.23 8.93
CA GLU A 310 26.39 -12.39 10.15
C GLU A 310 27.31 -12.53 11.36
N MET A 311 27.38 -11.49 12.19
CA MET A 311 27.79 -11.62 13.57
C MET A 311 26.60 -12.21 14.31
N ASP A 312 26.67 -13.50 14.67
CA ASP A 312 25.85 -14.09 15.73
C ASP A 312 26.10 -13.30 17.02
N LYS A 313 25.34 -12.22 17.24
CA LYS A 313 25.27 -11.52 18.52
C LYS A 313 24.16 -12.14 19.36
N ASP A 314 24.43 -13.34 19.87
CA ASP A 314 23.84 -13.76 21.15
C ASP A 314 24.69 -13.12 22.26
N SER A 315 24.35 -11.90 22.66
CA SER A 315 24.72 -11.36 23.96
C SER A 315 23.81 -10.18 24.28
N ASP A 316 22.70 -10.52 24.92
CA ASP A 316 21.85 -9.59 25.66
C ASP A 316 22.71 -8.81 26.65
N VAL A 317 22.91 -7.52 26.37
CA VAL A 317 23.24 -6.54 27.40
C VAL A 317 22.25 -5.40 27.24
N GLU A 318 21.09 -5.63 27.87
CA GLU A 318 20.06 -4.64 28.22
C GLU A 318 20.72 -3.37 28.76
N ALA A 319 20.92 -2.39 27.89
CA ALA A 319 21.29 -1.03 28.28
C ALA A 319 20.02 -0.37 28.81
N GLY A 320 19.90 -0.35 30.13
CA GLY A 320 18.78 0.21 30.88
C GLY A 320 18.36 1.59 30.36
N LYS A 321 17.29 1.59 29.58
CA LYS A 321 16.37 2.72 29.47
C LYS A 321 15.12 2.26 30.19
N GLU A 322 14.77 2.96 31.26
CA GLU A 322 13.63 2.67 32.14
C GLU A 322 12.43 2.14 31.34
N ASP A 323 12.09 0.89 31.62
CA ASP A 323 11.05 0.11 30.95
C ASP A 323 9.68 0.75 31.17
N ASP A 324 9.27 1.58 30.21
CA ASP A 324 7.89 2.06 30.15
C ASP A 324 7.00 1.02 29.44
N ASP A 325 6.69 -0.06 30.16
CA ASP A 325 5.78 -1.12 29.71
C ASP A 325 4.32 -0.66 29.78
N LEU A 326 3.75 -0.28 28.64
CA LEU A 326 2.32 0.06 28.53
C LEU A 326 1.44 -1.14 28.15
N GLU A 327 2.03 -2.24 27.67
CA GLU A 327 1.28 -3.37 27.10
C GLU A 327 0.87 -4.38 28.17
N THR A 328 1.64 -4.49 29.27
CA THR A 328 1.29 -5.40 30.38
C THR A 328 1.01 -4.71 31.71
N ASP A 329 1.45 -3.45 31.89
CA ASP A 329 1.21 -2.71 33.13
C ASP A 329 -0.22 -2.13 33.21
N MET A 330 -1.11 -2.88 33.85
CA MET A 330 -2.48 -2.43 34.13
C MET A 330 -2.52 -1.11 34.92
N SER A 331 -1.53 -0.82 35.77
CA SER A 331 -1.52 0.43 36.54
C SER A 331 -1.35 1.62 35.60
N LYS A 332 -0.50 1.51 34.57
CA LYS A 332 -0.29 2.56 33.57
C LYS A 332 -1.44 2.72 32.58
N LEU A 333 -2.11 1.62 32.22
CA LEU A 333 -3.31 1.66 31.36
C LEU A 333 -4.52 2.26 32.06
N SER A 334 -4.65 2.04 33.39
CA SER A 334 -5.78 2.54 34.18
C SER A 334 -5.53 3.88 34.87
N SER A 335 -4.27 4.25 35.11
CA SER A 335 -3.92 5.55 35.69
C SER A 335 -4.23 6.66 34.71
N LYS A 336 -5.08 7.62 35.12
CA LYS A 336 -5.18 8.94 34.48
C LYS A 336 -4.02 9.79 35.02
N PRO A 337 -2.98 10.10 34.22
CA PRO A 337 -1.94 11.00 34.66
C PRO A 337 -2.54 12.35 35.04
N GLY A 338 -1.90 13.09 35.95
CA GLY A 338 -2.26 14.49 36.21
C GLY A 338 -2.06 15.35 34.97
N LEU A 339 -2.64 16.55 34.96
CA LEU A 339 -2.46 17.50 33.85
C LEU A 339 -0.98 17.88 33.73
N ASP A 340 -0.36 17.63 32.57
CA ASP A 340 1.02 18.07 32.32
C ASP A 340 1.15 19.60 32.21
N LEU A 341 0.06 20.29 31.87
CA LEU A 341 0.00 21.75 31.90
C LEU A 341 -0.58 22.23 33.24
N PRO A 342 0.02 23.26 33.87
CA PRO A 342 -0.57 23.91 35.04
C PRO A 342 -1.97 24.47 34.73
N GLU A 343 -2.91 24.36 35.67
CA GLU A 343 -4.28 24.89 35.50
C GLU A 343 -4.32 26.38 35.17
N GLU A 344 -3.35 27.16 35.67
CA GLU A 344 -3.20 28.58 35.35
C GLU A 344 -2.96 28.83 33.86
N GLU A 345 -2.21 27.96 33.18
CA GLU A 345 -1.99 28.06 31.74
C GLU A 345 -3.25 27.69 30.95
N LEU A 346 -4.13 26.84 31.51
CA LEU A 346 -5.37 26.45 30.84
C LEU A 346 -6.38 27.60 30.74
N ALA A 347 -6.29 28.61 31.61
CA ALA A 347 -7.18 29.77 31.59
C ALA A 347 -7.17 30.53 30.25
N GLN A 348 -6.07 30.44 29.48
CA GLN A 348 -5.98 31.06 28.16
C GLN A 348 -7.00 30.49 27.15
N TYR A 349 -7.47 29.26 27.35
CA TYR A 349 -8.43 28.60 26.47
C TYR A 349 -9.88 29.02 26.74
N ASP A 350 -10.15 29.71 27.86
CA ASP A 350 -11.47 30.29 28.16
C ASP A 350 -11.93 31.24 27.05
N ALA A 351 -11.01 32.06 26.53
CA ALA A 351 -11.26 32.96 25.40
C ALA A 351 -11.64 32.24 24.09
N ARG A 352 -11.36 30.93 24.00
CA ARG A 352 -11.71 30.05 22.87
C ARG A 352 -12.98 29.25 23.12
N CYS A 353 -13.53 29.30 24.32
CA CYS A 353 -14.75 28.61 24.71
C CYS A 353 -15.77 29.59 25.33
N PRO A 354 -16.02 30.77 24.72
CA PRO A 354 -16.98 31.74 25.25
C PRO A 354 -18.37 31.14 25.46
N GLU A 355 -18.74 30.10 24.71
CA GLU A 355 -20.02 29.41 24.86
C GLU A 355 -20.25 28.79 26.25
N LEU A 356 -19.19 28.61 27.05
CA LEU A 356 -19.28 28.16 28.44
C LEU A 356 -19.76 29.26 29.38
N SER A 357 -19.47 30.53 29.08
CA SER A 357 -19.68 31.67 29.99
C SER A 357 -20.62 32.75 29.43
N CYS A 358 -20.88 32.78 28.12
CA CYS A 358 -21.60 33.86 27.46
C CYS A 358 -23.02 34.06 28.03
N SER A 359 -23.39 35.32 28.29
CA SER A 359 -24.77 35.75 28.58
C SER A 359 -25.54 36.14 27.30
N PHE A 360 -24.88 36.16 26.15
CA PHE A 360 -25.37 36.63 24.83
C PHE A 360 -25.82 38.10 24.74
N GLU A 361 -25.81 38.86 25.83
CA GLU A 361 -26.12 40.30 25.81
C GLU A 361 -25.16 41.10 24.90
N GLU A 362 -23.93 40.63 24.71
CA GLU A 362 -22.91 41.30 23.88
C GLU A 362 -22.97 40.96 22.38
N LEU A 363 -23.72 39.92 21.98
CA LEU A 363 -23.77 39.41 20.60
C LEU A 363 -25.04 39.83 19.84
N GLU A 364 -25.95 40.61 20.44
CA GLU A 364 -27.05 41.21 19.70
C GLU A 364 -26.49 42.06 18.55
N PRO A 365 -26.84 41.79 17.29
CA PRO A 365 -26.37 42.59 16.18
C PRO A 365 -26.88 44.01 16.39
N LYS A 366 -25.95 44.95 16.61
CA LYS A 366 -26.28 46.38 16.65
C LYS A 366 -27.10 46.71 15.41
N CYS A 367 -28.41 46.88 15.61
CA CYS A 367 -29.36 47.25 14.58
C CYS A 367 -29.06 48.70 14.20
N GLY A 368 -28.15 48.88 13.25
CA GLY A 368 -27.61 50.19 12.90
C GLY A 368 -26.69 50.08 11.71
N ASP A 369 -27.26 49.73 10.55
CA ASP A 369 -27.02 50.43 9.29
C ASP A 369 -27.84 49.76 8.19
N ASN A 370 -28.85 50.49 7.70
CA ASN A 370 -29.64 50.13 6.54
C ASN A 370 -28.76 50.15 5.29
N LEU A 371 -27.96 49.11 5.09
CA LEU A 371 -27.38 48.81 3.78
C LEU A 371 -28.41 48.00 3.00
N ASN A 372 -28.97 48.66 1.99
CA ASN A 372 -29.93 48.12 1.05
C ASN A 372 -29.44 46.79 0.45
N PHE A 373 -29.91 45.66 1.01
CA PHE A 373 -29.86 44.35 0.38
C PHE A 373 -30.88 44.30 -0.77
N ARG A 374 -30.61 45.01 -1.86
CA ARG A 374 -31.16 44.72 -3.19
C ARG A 374 -29.96 44.67 -4.11
N ASP A 375 -29.46 43.45 -4.33
CA ASP A 375 -28.71 42.97 -5.51
C ASP A 375 -27.89 41.69 -5.24
N THR A 376 -28.19 40.94 -4.16
CA THR A 376 -27.72 39.55 -3.96
C THR A 376 -28.89 38.58 -3.88
N LEU A 377 -29.82 38.65 -4.84
CA LEU A 377 -30.55 37.46 -5.28
C LEU A 377 -29.61 36.72 -6.26
N HIS A 378 -29.58 35.39 -6.24
CA HIS A 378 -28.74 34.45 -7.03
C HIS A 378 -27.61 33.69 -6.31
N ALA A 379 -27.60 33.62 -4.97
CA ALA A 379 -26.88 32.54 -4.26
C ALA A 379 -27.88 31.40 -3.94
N ASN A 380 -28.26 30.63 -4.97
CA ASN A 380 -29.15 29.48 -4.80
C ASN A 380 -28.47 28.41 -3.94
N HIS A 381 -29.11 28.08 -2.82
CA HIS A 381 -28.77 27.05 -1.83
C HIS A 381 -28.00 25.84 -2.40
N HIS A 382 -26.71 25.74 -2.09
CA HIS A 382 -25.81 24.69 -2.60
C HIS A 382 -25.96 23.40 -1.78
N HIS A 383 -26.46 22.34 -2.41
CA HIS A 383 -26.66 21.01 -1.83
C HIS A 383 -25.66 19.98 -2.40
N ILE A 384 -25.29 18.99 -1.57
CA ILE A 384 -24.43 17.84 -1.94
C ILE A 384 -25.15 17.02 -3.04
N PRO A 385 -24.59 16.85 -4.26
CA PRO A 385 -25.27 16.18 -5.35
C PRO A 385 -25.54 14.68 -5.09
N SER A 386 -26.75 14.23 -5.48
CA SER A 386 -27.40 12.91 -5.30
C SER A 386 -26.76 11.75 -6.09
N ALA A 387 -26.75 10.53 -5.54
CA ALA A 387 -26.27 9.30 -6.18
C ALA A 387 -27.33 8.57 -7.03
N ALA A 388 -28.59 9.01 -7.07
CA ALA A 388 -29.69 8.16 -7.55
C ALA A 388 -30.43 8.64 -8.81
N SER A 389 -30.12 9.82 -9.38
CA SER A 389 -30.87 10.36 -10.52
C SER A 389 -30.02 10.47 -11.79
N LEU A 390 -29.41 9.38 -12.23
CA LEU A 390 -28.84 9.25 -13.58
C LEU A 390 -29.10 7.84 -14.13
N ARG A 391 -30.38 7.46 -14.16
CA ARG A 391 -30.90 6.54 -15.19
C ARG A 391 -31.64 7.38 -16.22
N GLN A 392 -30.91 8.19 -16.97
CA GLN A 392 -31.52 8.96 -18.04
C GLN A 392 -31.80 8.02 -19.22
N HIS A 393 -33.07 7.67 -19.33
CA HIS A 393 -33.65 7.00 -20.48
C HIS A 393 -33.35 7.81 -21.75
N CYS A 394 -32.59 7.21 -22.67
CA CYS A 394 -32.52 7.64 -24.06
C CYS A 394 -33.91 7.53 -24.69
N CYS A 395 -34.62 8.64 -24.82
CA CYS A 395 -35.80 8.74 -25.68
C CYS A 395 -35.71 10.00 -26.53
N ASN A 396 -35.30 9.80 -27.78
CA ASN A 396 -35.51 10.73 -28.89
C ASN A 396 -37.00 11.09 -28.99
N ARG A 397 -37.35 12.39 -28.96
CA ARG A 397 -38.37 12.93 -29.87
C ARG A 397 -38.33 14.45 -29.96
N GLU A 398 -38.48 14.88 -31.20
CA GLU A 398 -38.37 16.22 -31.74
C GLU A 398 -39.47 17.17 -31.27
N HIS A 399 -39.09 18.45 -31.20
CA HIS A 399 -39.91 19.66 -31.36
C HIS A 399 -41.32 19.70 -30.76
N ARG A 400 -41.48 20.49 -29.68
CA ARG A 400 -42.55 21.52 -29.58
C ARG A 400 -42.34 22.49 -28.40
N SER A 401 -42.25 23.77 -28.79
CA SER A 401 -42.57 25.03 -28.11
C SER A 401 -42.57 25.09 -26.58
N TRP A 402 -41.67 25.94 -26.08
CA TRP A 402 -41.63 26.51 -24.73
C TRP A 402 -43.00 26.97 -24.22
N ARG A 403 -43.45 26.38 -23.11
CA ARG A 403 -44.28 27.06 -22.11
C ARG A 403 -43.69 26.75 -20.74
N GLN A 404 -43.53 27.82 -19.96
CA GLN A 404 -43.14 27.83 -18.55
C GLN A 404 -43.90 26.76 -17.77
N GLU A 405 -43.18 25.75 -17.29
CA GLU A 405 -43.55 25.01 -16.09
C GLU A 405 -42.48 25.30 -15.04
N GLY A 406 -42.94 25.74 -13.87
CA GLY A 406 -42.10 26.21 -12.78
C GLY A 406 -41.12 25.14 -12.33
N GLU A 407 -39.90 25.58 -12.02
CA GLU A 407 -38.90 24.77 -11.34
C GLU A 407 -39.39 24.46 -9.92
N ASP A 408 -40.08 23.32 -9.75
CA ASP A 408 -40.19 22.68 -8.44
C ASP A 408 -38.83 22.06 -8.10
N THR A 409 -37.97 22.86 -7.46
CA THR A 409 -36.71 22.43 -6.85
C THR A 409 -36.97 21.39 -5.77
N VAL A 410 -36.79 20.10 -6.09
CA VAL A 410 -36.92 18.99 -5.13
C VAL A 410 -35.70 18.97 -4.19
N HIS A 411 -35.88 19.49 -2.97
CA HIS A 411 -34.95 19.33 -1.84
C HIS A 411 -34.65 17.84 -1.59
N THR A 412 -33.42 17.39 -1.80
CA THR A 412 -33.01 16.02 -1.44
C THR A 412 -32.16 16.03 -0.18
N SER A 413 -32.77 15.63 0.95
CA SER A 413 -32.09 15.43 2.23
C SER A 413 -31.15 14.22 2.20
N ILE A 414 -30.08 14.23 3.02
CA ILE A 414 -29.15 13.11 3.22
C ILE A 414 -29.87 11.77 3.51
N LEU A 415 -31.07 11.83 4.07
CA LEU A 415 -31.97 10.70 4.29
C LEU A 415 -32.29 9.88 3.05
N HIS A 416 -32.35 10.51 1.87
CA HIS A 416 -32.63 9.80 0.63
C HIS A 416 -31.44 8.95 0.16
N MET A 417 -30.23 9.24 0.65
CA MET A 417 -29.01 8.47 0.36
C MET A 417 -28.90 7.23 1.26
N ALA A 418 -29.55 7.22 2.43
CA ALA A 418 -29.43 6.17 3.44
C ALA A 418 -30.37 4.96 3.23
N LYS A 419 -31.29 4.97 2.25
CA LYS A 419 -32.23 3.85 2.08
C LYS A 419 -31.49 2.58 1.65
N PRO A 420 -31.61 1.46 2.40
CA PRO A 420 -30.97 0.21 2.06
C PRO A 420 -31.58 -0.33 0.76
N GLY A 421 -30.77 -0.33 -0.30
CA GLY A 421 -31.15 -0.94 -1.57
C GLY A 421 -31.47 -2.41 -1.36
N LYS A 422 -32.76 -2.76 -1.42
CA LYS A 422 -33.19 -4.16 -1.59
C LYS A 422 -32.73 -4.61 -2.97
N SER A 423 -31.53 -5.19 -3.03
CA SER A 423 -31.04 -5.91 -4.19
C SER A 423 -31.89 -7.18 -4.38
N SER A 424 -33.01 -7.05 -5.09
CA SER A 424 -33.69 -8.19 -5.69
C SER A 424 -32.85 -8.67 -6.88
N VAL A 425 -31.72 -9.30 -6.59
CA VAL A 425 -31.00 -10.10 -7.57
C VAL A 425 -31.77 -11.40 -7.67
N ARG A 426 -32.70 -11.46 -8.63
CA ARG A 426 -33.34 -12.71 -9.05
C ARG A 426 -32.22 -13.68 -9.45
N SER A 427 -31.99 -14.67 -8.60
CA SER A 427 -31.16 -15.83 -8.84
C SER A 427 -31.75 -16.66 -9.99
N SER A 428 -31.40 -16.34 -11.23
CA SER A 428 -31.58 -17.26 -12.36
C SER A 428 -30.36 -18.17 -12.44
N SER A 429 -30.26 -19.11 -11.50
CA SER A 429 -29.36 -20.27 -11.61
C SER A 429 -29.92 -21.23 -12.65
N LYS A 430 -29.65 -20.97 -13.94
CA LYS A 430 -29.69 -22.01 -14.97
C LYS A 430 -28.28 -22.30 -15.42
N GLN A 431 -27.67 -23.22 -14.68
CA GLN A 431 -26.54 -24.06 -15.08
C GLN A 431 -26.79 -24.56 -16.51
N ARG A 432 -26.08 -24.00 -17.49
CA ARG A 432 -25.86 -24.65 -18.78
C ARG A 432 -24.38 -24.87 -18.92
N SER A 433 -24.05 -26.15 -18.82
CA SER A 433 -22.77 -26.80 -19.04
C SER A 433 -21.98 -26.19 -20.19
N ALA A 434 -20.74 -25.83 -19.88
CA ALA A 434 -19.70 -25.51 -20.83
C ALA A 434 -19.41 -26.74 -21.72
N THR A 435 -19.72 -26.61 -23.01
CA THR A 435 -19.12 -27.46 -24.03
C THR A 435 -18.25 -26.55 -24.90
N ASN A 436 -16.95 -26.57 -24.60
CA ASN A 436 -15.91 -25.96 -25.41
C ASN A 436 -15.92 -26.59 -26.81
N VAL A 437 -16.25 -25.79 -27.82
CA VAL A 437 -15.79 -26.01 -29.19
C VAL A 437 -15.07 -24.75 -29.61
N ASN A 438 -13.75 -24.75 -29.39
CA ASN A 438 -12.82 -23.81 -30.00
C ASN A 438 -12.85 -24.03 -31.51
N GLN A 439 -13.45 -23.11 -32.26
CA GLN A 439 -13.10 -22.91 -33.66
C GLN A 439 -12.59 -21.48 -33.84
N SER A 440 -11.28 -21.42 -34.01
CA SER A 440 -10.50 -20.32 -34.54
C SER A 440 -11.13 -19.77 -35.81
N ILE A 441 -11.62 -18.53 -35.77
CA ILE A 441 -11.89 -17.76 -36.99
C ILE A 441 -10.89 -16.61 -37.01
N GLN A 442 -9.92 -16.77 -37.90
CA GLN A 442 -8.88 -15.81 -38.23
C GLN A 442 -9.50 -14.47 -38.62
N GLN A 443 -8.86 -13.42 -38.10
CA GLN A 443 -9.00 -12.04 -38.47
C GLN A 443 -8.78 -11.89 -39.99
N ASN A 444 -9.86 -11.74 -40.76
CA ASN A 444 -9.80 -11.18 -42.09
C ASN A 444 -10.39 -9.78 -42.05
N GLY A 445 -9.55 -8.82 -42.43
CA GLY A 445 -9.88 -7.40 -42.49
C GLY A 445 -11.15 -7.15 -43.31
N LEU A 446 -12.09 -6.46 -42.67
CA LEU A 446 -13.22 -5.80 -43.32
C LEU A 446 -12.98 -4.32 -43.02
N GLY A 447 -12.51 -3.53 -43.96
CA GLY A 447 -13.16 -3.35 -45.25
C GLY A 447 -14.21 -2.26 -45.05
N ILE A 448 -13.74 -1.03 -45.25
CA ILE A 448 -14.43 0.24 -45.05
C ILE A 448 -15.76 0.23 -45.82
N GLY A 449 -16.85 -0.02 -45.09
CA GLY A 449 -18.22 0.11 -45.57
C GLY A 449 -18.77 1.47 -45.20
N SER A 450 -18.67 2.41 -46.13
CA SER A 450 -19.37 3.69 -46.13
C SER A 450 -20.88 3.49 -45.88
N SER A 451 -21.38 3.88 -44.71
CA SER A 451 -22.80 4.16 -44.52
C SER A 451 -22.95 5.57 -43.95
N GLY A 452 -23.38 6.49 -44.82
CA GLY A 452 -23.65 7.86 -44.45
C GLY A 452 -24.79 7.95 -43.44
N ARG A 453 -24.57 8.75 -42.39
CA ARG A 453 -25.66 9.35 -41.64
C ARG A 453 -25.18 10.70 -41.12
N GLY A 454 -25.88 11.74 -41.55
CA GLY A 454 -25.48 13.14 -41.44
C GLY A 454 -24.99 13.52 -40.05
N THR A 455 -23.74 13.93 -40.00
CA THR A 455 -23.16 14.62 -38.86
C THR A 455 -23.73 16.04 -38.90
N LEU A 456 -24.58 16.36 -37.92
CA LEU A 456 -24.98 17.72 -37.61
C LEU A 456 -23.70 18.49 -37.26
N ASP A 457 -23.29 19.31 -38.21
CA ASP A 457 -22.08 20.12 -38.19
C ASP A 457 -22.31 21.30 -37.22
N ILE A 458 -22.08 21.05 -35.93
CA ILE A 458 -21.81 22.11 -34.96
C ILE A 458 -20.30 22.08 -34.68
N GLN A 459 -19.50 22.28 -35.73
CA GLN A 459 -18.15 22.79 -35.56
C GLN A 459 -18.24 24.31 -35.42
N THR A 460 -18.47 24.80 -34.20
CA THR A 460 -17.98 26.14 -33.86
C THR A 460 -16.45 26.10 -34.01
N PRO A 461 -15.87 26.86 -34.95
CA PRO A 461 -14.44 26.80 -35.22
C PRO A 461 -13.68 27.25 -33.97
N LEU A 462 -12.81 26.39 -33.48
CA LEU A 462 -11.82 26.74 -32.47
C LEU A 462 -10.87 27.74 -33.12
N GLU A 463 -11.17 29.04 -33.06
CA GLU A 463 -10.14 30.05 -33.20
C GLU A 463 -9.13 29.78 -32.09
N GLN A 464 -8.03 29.11 -32.46
CA GLN A 464 -6.81 29.03 -31.69
C GLN A 464 -6.25 30.45 -31.58
N ALA A 465 -6.92 31.31 -30.82
CA ALA A 465 -6.23 32.44 -30.22
C ALA A 465 -5.04 31.83 -29.49
N ALA A 466 -3.83 32.20 -29.90
CA ALA A 466 -2.59 31.74 -29.29
C ALA A 466 -2.57 32.22 -27.84
N TRP A 467 -3.16 31.43 -26.95
CA TRP A 467 -3.15 31.69 -25.52
C TRP A 467 -1.72 31.44 -25.07
N ASP A 468 -1.07 32.43 -24.47
CA ASP A 468 0.16 32.19 -23.72
C ASP A 468 -0.21 31.46 -22.43
N ILE A 469 -0.40 30.14 -22.56
CA ILE A 469 -0.86 29.27 -21.48
C ILE A 469 0.14 29.23 -20.34
N GLU A 470 1.42 29.50 -20.60
CA GLU A 470 2.41 29.61 -19.54
C GLU A 470 2.18 30.84 -18.67
N ALA A 471 1.88 31.99 -19.28
CA ALA A 471 1.52 33.20 -18.54
C ALA A 471 0.26 33.01 -17.69
N ILE A 472 -0.71 32.25 -18.20
CA ILE A 472 -2.00 31.96 -17.55
C ILE A 472 -1.87 30.95 -16.40
N SER A 473 -1.08 29.90 -16.61
CA SER A 473 -1.10 28.71 -15.74
C SER A 473 -0.40 28.89 -14.39
N CYS A 474 0.41 29.94 -14.20
CA CYS A 474 1.07 30.20 -12.91
C CYS A 474 1.04 31.70 -12.59
N PRO A 475 -0.09 32.24 -12.09
CA PRO A 475 -0.14 33.63 -11.67
C PRO A 475 0.94 33.87 -10.59
N ARG A 476 1.76 34.91 -10.76
CA ARG A 476 2.85 35.24 -9.83
C ARG A 476 2.32 36.00 -8.61
N ILE A 477 2.93 35.72 -7.46
CA ILE A 477 2.69 36.36 -6.17
C ILE A 477 3.58 37.61 -6.12
N THR A 478 3.00 38.81 -6.15
CA THR A 478 3.75 40.09 -6.01
C THR A 478 3.58 40.64 -4.60
N ALA A 479 4.59 40.46 -3.74
CA ALA A 479 4.67 41.18 -2.48
C ALA A 479 5.27 42.57 -2.74
N SER A 480 4.57 43.63 -2.31
CA SER A 480 5.05 45.01 -2.33
C SER A 480 6.20 45.20 -1.35
N PHE A 481 7.42 44.88 -1.78
CA PHE A 481 8.65 45.37 -1.14
C PHE A 481 9.34 46.36 -2.09
N SER A 482 9.75 47.48 -1.50
CA SER A 482 10.29 48.69 -2.13
C SER A 482 11.19 48.46 -3.35
N ASN A 483 10.90 49.23 -4.41
CA ASN A 483 11.75 49.56 -5.56
C ASN A 483 12.15 48.40 -6.51
N SER A 484 11.18 47.92 -7.29
CA SER A 484 11.43 47.31 -8.60
C SER A 484 10.16 47.37 -9.47
N THR A 485 10.18 48.22 -10.49
CA THR A 485 9.14 48.39 -11.50
C THR A 485 9.00 47.11 -12.34
N LYS A 486 8.01 46.26 -12.03
CA LYS A 486 7.13 45.49 -12.96
C LYS A 486 6.05 44.65 -12.21
N PRO A 487 5.26 45.21 -11.25
CA PRO A 487 4.35 44.42 -10.41
C PRO A 487 2.93 44.21 -11.00
N GLU A 488 2.50 45.01 -11.99
CA GLU A 488 1.09 45.09 -12.40
C GLU A 488 0.64 43.98 -13.37
N GLU A 489 1.54 43.41 -14.18
CA GLU A 489 1.16 42.56 -15.31
C GLU A 489 0.50 41.22 -14.92
N SER A 490 0.87 40.58 -13.80
CA SER A 490 0.35 39.24 -13.44
C SER A 490 -1.04 39.27 -12.80
N HIS A 491 -1.32 40.27 -11.96
CA HIS A 491 -2.65 40.46 -11.39
C HIS A 491 -3.64 40.82 -12.50
N GLU A 492 -3.24 41.68 -13.44
CA GLU A 492 -4.06 42.05 -14.59
C GLU A 492 -4.38 40.84 -15.49
N ALA A 493 -3.44 39.91 -15.68
CA ALA A 493 -3.68 38.69 -16.45
C ALA A 493 -4.69 37.75 -15.78
N ALA A 494 -4.60 37.55 -14.46
CA ALA A 494 -5.55 36.76 -13.70
C ALA A 494 -6.96 37.38 -13.74
N GLU A 495 -7.06 38.70 -13.53
CA GLU A 495 -8.31 39.47 -13.61
C GLU A 495 -8.95 39.39 -15.00
N LYS A 496 -8.18 39.60 -16.07
CA LYS A 496 -8.66 39.45 -17.46
C LYS A 496 -9.23 38.06 -17.71
N LEU A 497 -8.62 37.04 -17.13
CA LEU A 497 -9.03 35.65 -17.34
C LEU A 497 -10.31 35.31 -16.54
N LEU A 498 -10.41 35.76 -15.29
CA LEU A 498 -11.61 35.64 -14.47
C LEU A 498 -12.79 36.41 -15.09
N HIS A 499 -12.56 37.62 -15.60
CA HIS A 499 -13.59 38.41 -16.27
C HIS A 499 -14.08 37.77 -17.57
N LYS A 500 -13.18 37.13 -18.33
CA LYS A 500 -13.53 36.43 -19.58
C LYS A 500 -14.32 35.14 -19.31
N HIS A 501 -14.12 34.52 -18.15
CA HIS A 501 -14.73 33.24 -17.79
C HIS A 501 -15.31 33.26 -16.36
N PRO A 502 -16.34 34.09 -16.10
CA PRO A 502 -16.97 34.16 -14.79
C PRO A 502 -17.60 32.79 -14.47
N LYS A 503 -17.30 32.25 -13.29
CA LYS A 503 -17.81 30.94 -12.87
C LYS A 503 -18.09 30.90 -11.38
N HIS A 504 -19.12 30.15 -11.03
CA HIS A 504 -19.51 29.90 -9.65
C HIS A 504 -19.16 28.46 -9.29
N ILE A 505 -17.96 28.25 -8.74
CA ILE A 505 -17.60 26.97 -8.13
C ILE A 505 -18.06 27.04 -6.66
N PRO A 506 -18.89 26.09 -6.19
CA PRO A 506 -19.33 26.08 -4.81
C PRO A 506 -18.14 26.12 -3.84
N PHE A 507 -18.22 27.02 -2.85
CA PHE A 507 -17.21 27.18 -1.81
C PHE A 507 -15.78 27.50 -2.30
N HIS A 508 -15.66 28.13 -3.47
CA HIS A 508 -14.37 28.62 -3.99
C HIS A 508 -14.49 30.03 -4.56
N ASP A 509 -13.55 30.91 -4.18
CA ASP A 509 -13.42 32.27 -4.69
C ASP A 509 -11.94 32.52 -5.03
N PRO A 510 -11.61 32.71 -6.32
CA PRO A 510 -10.24 32.97 -6.76
C PRO A 510 -9.59 34.21 -6.13
N HIS A 511 -10.34 35.31 -5.94
CA HIS A 511 -9.79 36.53 -5.33
C HIS A 511 -9.50 36.32 -3.84
N LEU A 512 -10.39 35.61 -3.15
CA LEU A 512 -10.19 35.28 -1.75
C LEU A 512 -9.02 34.31 -1.57
N TYR A 513 -8.90 33.31 -2.45
CA TYR A 513 -7.75 32.42 -2.53
C TYR A 513 -6.44 33.20 -2.72
N MET A 514 -6.40 34.13 -3.67
CA MET A 514 -5.23 35.00 -3.86
C MET A 514 -4.88 35.77 -2.58
N ALA A 515 -5.86 36.39 -1.93
CA ALA A 515 -5.63 37.14 -0.69
C ALA A 515 -5.04 36.26 0.42
N ASN A 516 -5.51 35.02 0.55
CA ASN A 516 -4.99 34.07 1.53
C ASN A 516 -3.58 33.59 1.19
N VAL A 517 -3.31 33.26 -0.07
CA VAL A 517 -1.95 32.92 -0.54
C VAL A 517 -0.94 34.03 -0.21
N MET A 518 -1.31 35.31 -0.40
CA MET A 518 -0.43 36.45 -0.09
C MET A 518 -0.09 36.57 1.40
N ARG A 519 -0.92 36.03 2.30
CA ARG A 519 -0.71 36.03 3.76
C ARG A 519 0.04 34.79 4.25
N THR A 520 -0.01 33.70 3.49
CA THR A 520 0.61 32.41 3.83
C THR A 520 2.14 32.50 3.83
N ARG A 521 2.76 32.10 4.94
CA ARG A 521 4.21 32.02 5.12
C ARG A 521 4.71 30.63 4.78
N SER A 522 5.84 30.55 4.08
CA SER A 522 6.44 29.29 3.65
C SER A 522 7.95 29.32 3.85
N ALA A 523 8.52 28.20 4.29
CA ALA A 523 9.97 28.01 4.34
C ALA A 523 10.59 28.00 2.94
N VAL A 524 9.82 27.55 1.94
CA VAL A 524 10.22 27.47 0.52
C VAL A 524 10.13 28.83 -0.18
N GLY A 525 9.28 29.74 0.30
CA GLY A 525 9.03 31.04 -0.34
C GLY A 525 8.49 30.89 -1.77
N PHE A 526 7.45 30.08 -1.95
CA PHE A 526 6.85 29.86 -3.27
C PHE A 526 6.34 31.18 -3.88
N LYS A 527 6.49 31.34 -5.21
CA LYS A 527 6.25 32.62 -5.93
C LYS A 527 5.09 32.55 -6.92
N THR A 528 4.48 31.38 -7.07
CA THR A 528 3.42 31.13 -8.05
C THR A 528 2.28 30.38 -7.40
N MET A 529 1.06 30.66 -7.85
CA MET A 529 -0.10 29.85 -7.52
C MET A 529 -0.25 28.73 -8.55
N ALA A 530 -0.56 27.52 -8.08
CA ALA A 530 -0.96 26.45 -8.97
C ALA A 530 -2.36 26.74 -9.53
N PHE A 531 -2.52 26.62 -10.85
CA PHE A 531 -3.78 26.93 -11.52
C PHE A 531 -4.99 26.16 -10.95
N PRO A 532 -4.92 24.85 -10.64
CA PRO A 532 -6.07 24.12 -10.08
C PRO A 532 -6.55 24.70 -8.75
N ASP A 533 -5.64 25.21 -7.93
CA ASP A 533 -5.95 25.75 -6.60
C ASP A 533 -6.49 27.18 -6.70
N PHE A 534 -5.94 27.99 -7.61
CA PHE A 534 -6.46 29.33 -7.94
C PHE A 534 -7.83 29.27 -8.64
N TRP A 535 -7.96 28.42 -9.65
CA TRP A 535 -9.15 28.30 -10.48
C TRP A 535 -10.27 27.53 -9.80
N GLY A 536 -9.92 26.59 -8.93
CA GLY A 536 -10.85 25.66 -8.31
C GLY A 536 -11.19 24.47 -9.20
N HIS A 537 -11.93 23.54 -8.62
CA HIS A 537 -12.34 22.32 -9.31
C HIS A 537 -13.63 21.72 -8.75
N CYS A 538 -14.34 20.96 -9.59
CA CYS A 538 -15.51 20.18 -9.21
C CYS A 538 -15.20 18.66 -9.27
N PRO A 539 -15.95 17.82 -8.53
CA PRO A 539 -15.88 16.38 -8.72
C PRO A 539 -16.20 15.99 -10.17
N PRO A 540 -15.56 14.94 -10.73
CA PRO A 540 -15.90 14.46 -12.05
C PRO A 540 -17.37 13.99 -12.12
N PRO A 541 -18.05 14.12 -13.27
CA PRO A 541 -19.47 13.80 -13.39
C PRO A 541 -19.78 12.30 -13.29
N THR A 542 -18.77 11.46 -13.50
CA THR A 542 -18.91 9.99 -13.48
C THR A 542 -17.94 9.40 -12.47
N ALA A 543 -18.40 8.42 -11.70
CA ALA A 543 -17.53 7.64 -10.82
C ALA A 543 -16.44 6.93 -11.64
N GLN A 544 -15.23 6.86 -11.08
CA GLN A 544 -14.07 6.31 -11.76
C GLN A 544 -13.79 4.89 -11.24
N PRO A 545 -13.76 3.84 -12.09
CA PRO A 545 -13.46 2.48 -11.64
C PRO A 545 -12.00 2.35 -11.19
N LEU A 546 -11.72 1.38 -10.33
CA LEU A 546 -10.35 0.96 -10.03
C LEU A 546 -9.66 0.46 -11.32
N LEU A 547 -8.37 0.77 -11.46
CA LEU A 547 -7.62 0.34 -12.65
C LEU A 547 -7.32 -1.16 -12.58
N ASP A 548 -7.75 -1.90 -13.61
CA ASP A 548 -7.36 -3.30 -13.77
C ASP A 548 -5.86 -3.40 -14.05
N ARG A 549 -5.14 -4.12 -13.18
CA ARG A 549 -3.72 -4.38 -13.36
C ARG A 549 -3.50 -5.53 -14.33
N LYS A 550 -2.83 -5.25 -15.45
CA LYS A 550 -2.38 -6.28 -16.39
C LYS A 550 -1.24 -7.11 -15.78
N LEU A 551 -1.30 -8.43 -15.94
CA LEU A 551 -0.21 -9.35 -15.61
C LEU A 551 1.02 -9.03 -16.48
N GLY A 552 2.22 -9.10 -15.92
CA GLY A 552 3.50 -8.92 -16.60
C GLY A 552 4.07 -7.49 -16.54
N VAL A 553 3.25 -6.48 -16.20
CA VAL A 553 3.68 -5.07 -16.27
C VAL A 553 4.92 -4.81 -15.42
N GLN A 554 4.95 -5.27 -14.17
CA GLN A 554 6.09 -5.05 -13.28
C GLN A 554 7.37 -5.68 -13.83
N ARG A 555 7.28 -6.87 -14.42
CA ARG A 555 8.41 -7.59 -15.00
C ARG A 555 8.98 -6.88 -16.22
N ILE A 556 8.09 -6.37 -17.08
CA ILE A 556 8.47 -5.54 -18.22
C ILE A 556 9.25 -4.33 -17.74
N LYS A 557 8.78 -3.62 -16.70
CA LYS A 557 9.46 -2.42 -16.18
C LYS A 557 10.80 -2.73 -15.53
N ILE A 558 10.92 -3.84 -14.80
CA ILE A 558 12.22 -4.30 -14.27
C ILE A 558 13.19 -4.61 -15.41
N LEU A 559 12.74 -5.28 -16.48
CA LEU A 559 13.59 -5.57 -17.63
C LEU A 559 13.94 -4.31 -18.42
N GLU A 560 13.05 -3.32 -18.49
CA GLU A 560 13.38 -2.00 -19.05
C GLU A 560 14.50 -1.32 -18.24
N ASP A 561 14.49 -1.43 -16.90
CA ASP A 561 15.57 -0.91 -16.04
C ASP A 561 16.90 -1.67 -16.22
N VAL A 562 16.85 -3.00 -16.39
CA VAL A 562 18.03 -3.82 -16.76
C VAL A 562 18.56 -3.42 -18.14
N ARG A 563 17.66 -3.15 -19.09
CA ARG A 563 18.06 -2.69 -20.44
C ARG A 563 18.80 -1.36 -20.39
N ARG A 564 18.39 -0.42 -19.53
CA ARG A 564 19.10 0.87 -19.35
C ARG A 564 20.56 0.66 -18.95
N LEU A 565 20.84 -0.36 -18.13
CA LEU A 565 22.20 -0.72 -17.72
C LEU A 565 22.99 -1.36 -18.87
N LEU A 566 22.39 -2.32 -19.58
CA LEU A 566 23.08 -3.10 -20.60
C LEU A 566 23.24 -2.37 -21.95
N GLN A 567 22.40 -1.37 -22.23
CA GLN A 567 22.40 -0.62 -23.48
C GLN A 567 22.44 0.90 -23.21
N PRO A 568 23.57 1.46 -22.76
CA PRO A 568 23.66 2.88 -22.40
C PRO A 568 23.35 3.84 -23.55
N SER A 569 23.56 3.40 -24.81
CA SER A 569 23.24 4.19 -26.01
C SER A 569 21.75 4.45 -26.23
N ASP A 570 20.87 3.70 -25.55
CA ASP A 570 19.41 3.86 -25.58
C ASP A 570 18.93 4.95 -24.60
N VAL A 571 19.83 5.57 -23.83
CA VAL A 571 19.50 6.47 -22.73
C VAL A 571 20.05 7.88 -22.98
N ILE A 572 19.17 8.88 -22.87
CA ILE A 572 19.49 10.31 -23.03
C ILE A 572 20.11 10.87 -21.73
N ASN A 573 19.51 10.56 -20.57
CA ASN A 573 19.93 11.03 -19.23
C ASN A 573 20.14 12.56 -19.11
N LYS A 574 19.24 13.35 -19.71
CA LYS A 574 19.29 14.82 -19.65
C LYS A 574 18.50 15.34 -18.45
N VAL A 575 19.13 16.08 -17.54
CA VAL A 575 18.39 16.80 -16.48
C VAL A 575 17.59 17.95 -17.12
N VAL A 576 16.27 17.94 -16.94
CA VAL A 576 15.35 18.96 -17.49
C VAL A 576 14.76 19.87 -16.42
N PHE A 577 14.85 19.47 -15.15
CA PHE A 577 14.43 20.26 -14.00
C PHE A 577 15.23 19.85 -12.76
N SER A 578 15.70 20.81 -11.96
CA SER A 578 16.40 20.57 -10.70
C SER A 578 16.22 21.74 -9.75
N LEU A 579 15.85 21.47 -8.49
CA LEU A 579 15.87 22.47 -7.42
C LEU A 579 17.30 22.75 -6.91
N ASP A 580 18.18 21.75 -7.00
CA ASP A 580 19.58 21.86 -6.55
C ASP A 580 20.44 22.68 -7.53
N GLU A 581 20.07 22.70 -8.81
CA GLU A 581 20.82 23.32 -9.92
C GLU A 581 19.90 24.25 -10.76
N PRO A 582 19.52 25.44 -10.27
CA PRO A 582 18.51 26.29 -10.91
C PRO A 582 18.97 27.07 -12.15
N TRP A 583 20.18 26.81 -12.69
CA TRP A 583 20.73 27.54 -13.83
C TRP A 583 19.87 27.32 -15.08
N PRO A 584 19.71 28.32 -15.98
CA PRO A 584 18.95 28.13 -17.20
C PRO A 584 19.68 27.07 -18.03
N LEU A 585 19.05 25.89 -18.17
CA LEU A 585 19.50 24.83 -19.07
C LEU A 585 19.48 25.41 -20.49
N GLN A 586 20.59 26.04 -20.88
CA GLN A 586 20.84 26.65 -22.19
C GLN A 586 20.94 25.53 -23.22
N GLY A 587 19.81 25.13 -23.78
CA GLY A 587 19.75 24.25 -24.94
C GLY A 587 18.35 24.33 -25.50
N SER A 588 18.23 24.65 -26.79
CA SER A 588 16.97 24.75 -27.55
C SER A 588 15.90 23.80 -26.98
N ILE A 589 14.92 24.35 -26.25
CA ILE A 589 13.99 23.62 -25.36
C ILE A 589 12.91 22.86 -26.16
N SER A 590 13.00 22.83 -27.49
CA SER A 590 11.87 22.52 -28.37
C SER A 590 11.23 21.12 -28.22
N ASP A 591 11.90 20.12 -27.62
CA ASP A 591 11.43 18.72 -27.67
C ASP A 591 11.37 17.97 -26.32
N CYS A 592 11.39 18.66 -25.17
CA CYS A 592 11.24 18.00 -23.87
C CYS A 592 10.16 18.64 -22.99
N LEU A 593 9.58 17.84 -22.08
CA LEU A 593 8.62 18.33 -21.09
C LEU A 593 9.28 19.31 -20.12
N ARG A 594 8.51 20.32 -19.70
CA ARG A 594 8.91 21.31 -18.70
C ARG A 594 8.18 21.06 -17.39
N PHE A 595 8.91 21.12 -16.27
CA PHE A 595 8.38 20.83 -14.95
C PHE A 595 8.48 22.06 -14.03
N HIS A 596 7.54 22.17 -13.09
CA HIS A 596 7.56 23.21 -12.05
C HIS A 596 6.87 22.72 -10.77
N SER A 597 7.40 23.10 -9.61
CA SER A 597 6.88 22.69 -8.30
C SER A 597 6.98 23.77 -7.22
N LYS A 598 7.42 25.00 -7.55
CA LYS A 598 7.54 26.10 -6.57
C LYS A 598 6.21 26.85 -6.35
N PHE A 599 5.19 26.11 -5.95
CA PHE A 599 3.86 26.58 -5.53
C PHE A 599 3.45 25.81 -4.26
N GLU A 600 2.39 26.27 -3.59
CA GLU A 600 1.92 25.66 -2.34
C GLU A 600 1.66 24.15 -2.49
N SER A 601 2.14 23.35 -1.54
CA SER A 601 2.08 21.88 -1.56
C SER A 601 2.86 21.17 -2.69
N GLY A 602 3.52 21.91 -3.60
CA GLY A 602 4.35 21.35 -4.67
C GLY A 602 5.73 20.93 -4.19
N ASN A 603 6.22 19.77 -4.65
CA ASN A 603 7.43 19.17 -4.07
C ASN A 603 8.31 18.32 -5.02
N LEU A 604 8.12 18.38 -6.35
CA LEU A 604 9.10 17.76 -7.26
C LEU A 604 10.47 18.42 -7.08
N ARG A 605 11.52 17.62 -6.91
CA ARG A 605 12.91 18.10 -6.73
C ARG A 605 13.73 18.07 -8.01
N LYS A 606 13.63 16.99 -8.78
CA LYS A 606 14.43 16.78 -9.99
C LYS A 606 13.66 15.96 -11.02
N ALA A 607 13.83 16.27 -12.30
CA ALA A 607 13.33 15.49 -13.42
C ALA A 607 14.43 15.26 -14.46
N ILE A 608 14.59 14.01 -14.88
CA ILE A 608 15.62 13.54 -15.80
C ILE A 608 14.92 12.88 -16.98
N GLN A 609 15.13 13.39 -18.18
CA GLN A 609 14.66 12.77 -19.42
C GLN A 609 15.57 11.58 -19.74
N VAL A 610 15.02 10.38 -19.58
CA VAL A 610 15.73 9.10 -19.79
C VAL A 610 15.64 8.68 -21.26
N ARG A 611 14.47 8.84 -21.87
CA ARG A 611 14.21 8.63 -23.32
C ARG A 611 13.29 9.74 -23.82
N GLU A 612 12.95 9.74 -25.13
CA GLU A 612 12.12 10.79 -25.74
C GLU A 612 10.84 11.07 -24.93
N PHE A 613 10.12 10.02 -24.52
CA PHE A 613 8.86 10.10 -23.77
C PHE A 613 8.93 9.47 -22.36
N GLU A 614 10.11 9.45 -21.74
CA GLU A 614 10.31 8.81 -20.43
C GLU A 614 11.12 9.68 -19.48
N TYR A 615 10.60 9.86 -18.27
CA TYR A 615 11.17 10.76 -17.26
C TYR A 615 11.31 10.07 -15.90
N ASP A 616 12.51 10.08 -15.34
CA ASP A 616 12.75 9.75 -13.94
C ASP A 616 12.57 11.01 -13.10
N LEU A 617 11.75 10.91 -12.06
CA LEU A 617 11.35 11.97 -11.17
C LEU A 617 11.81 11.67 -9.75
N LEU A 618 12.30 12.70 -9.06
CA LEU A 618 12.63 12.62 -7.64
C LEU A 618 11.81 13.67 -6.88
N VAL A 619 11.04 13.22 -5.91
CA VAL A 619 10.29 14.10 -5.01
C VAL A 619 11.20 14.58 -3.88
N ASN A 620 10.97 15.79 -3.40
CA ASN A 620 11.73 16.31 -2.28
C ASN A 620 11.38 15.58 -0.99
N ALA A 621 12.35 15.41 -0.09
CA ALA A 621 12.10 14.96 1.27
C ALA A 621 11.38 16.06 2.07
N ASP A 622 10.71 15.67 3.15
CA ASP A 622 10.10 16.64 4.08
C ASP A 622 11.15 17.63 4.57
N VAL A 623 10.77 18.90 4.75
CA VAL A 623 11.68 19.95 5.25
C VAL A 623 12.44 19.49 6.50
N ASN A 624 13.75 19.73 6.55
CA ASN A 624 14.65 19.27 7.62
C ASN A 624 14.66 17.74 7.86
N SER A 625 14.29 16.94 6.87
CA SER A 625 14.35 15.48 6.89
C SER A 625 15.08 14.93 5.67
N SER A 626 15.47 13.66 5.73
CA SER A 626 15.94 12.87 4.60
C SER A 626 14.95 11.76 4.19
N GLN A 627 13.73 11.80 4.75
CA GLN A 627 12.74 10.73 4.65
C GLN A 627 11.37 11.25 4.17
N HIS A 628 10.40 10.33 4.09
CA HIS A 628 8.98 10.58 3.81
C HIS A 628 8.67 11.00 2.36
N GLN A 629 9.50 10.58 1.41
CA GLN A 629 9.26 10.75 -0.02
C GLN A 629 8.11 9.83 -0.48
N GLN A 630 6.90 10.39 -0.58
CA GLN A 630 5.72 9.68 -1.08
C GLN A 630 4.70 10.61 -1.73
N TRP A 631 4.41 11.75 -1.09
CA TRP A 631 3.58 12.80 -1.68
C TRP A 631 4.27 13.34 -2.94
N PHE A 632 3.49 13.61 -3.99
CA PHE A 632 3.94 14.38 -5.14
C PHE A 632 2.84 15.31 -5.61
N TYR A 633 3.22 16.54 -5.94
CA TYR A 633 2.39 17.51 -6.64
C TYR A 633 3.29 18.42 -7.49
N PHE A 634 3.09 18.42 -8.81
CA PHE A 634 3.90 19.22 -9.72
C PHE A 634 3.15 19.53 -11.02
N LYS A 635 3.57 20.62 -11.67
CA LYS A 635 3.13 21.04 -13.01
C LYS A 635 4.04 20.41 -14.07
N VAL A 636 3.43 20.00 -15.18
CA VAL A 636 4.09 19.53 -16.40
C VAL A 636 3.49 20.27 -17.61
N SER A 637 4.32 20.64 -18.58
CA SER A 637 3.90 21.36 -19.80
C SER A 637 4.81 21.03 -20.99
N GLY A 638 4.43 21.46 -22.20
CA GLY A 638 5.18 21.17 -23.43
C GLY A 638 4.97 19.75 -23.96
N MET A 639 3.83 19.13 -23.63
CA MET A 639 3.49 17.78 -24.08
C MET A 639 2.86 17.77 -25.48
N ARG A 640 3.04 16.65 -26.17
CA ARG A 640 2.29 16.27 -27.39
C ARG A 640 1.04 15.49 -26.98
N ALA A 641 -0.11 15.82 -27.57
CA ALA A 641 -1.37 15.13 -27.37
C ALA A 641 -1.30 13.70 -27.89
N ALA A 642 -2.08 12.80 -27.29
CA ALA A 642 -2.25 11.41 -27.72
C ALA A 642 -0.95 10.57 -27.74
N VAL A 643 0.15 11.07 -27.16
CA VAL A 643 1.41 10.33 -26.95
C VAL A 643 1.51 9.89 -25.49
N PRO A 644 1.84 8.61 -25.21
CA PRO A 644 2.03 8.14 -23.85
C PRO A 644 3.41 8.57 -23.30
N TYR A 645 3.41 9.38 -22.24
CA TYR A 645 4.60 9.76 -21.51
C TYR A 645 4.74 8.90 -20.24
N ARG A 646 5.89 8.26 -20.04
CA ARG A 646 6.19 7.48 -18.85
C ARG A 646 6.88 8.33 -17.79
N PHE A 647 6.35 8.28 -16.57
CA PHE A 647 6.94 8.92 -15.39
C PHE A 647 7.32 7.85 -14.38
N ASN A 648 8.57 7.89 -13.89
CA ASN A 648 9.09 7.00 -12.86
C ASN A 648 9.47 7.82 -11.63
N ILE A 649 8.70 7.75 -10.54
CA ILE A 649 9.09 8.36 -9.26
C ILE A 649 9.97 7.37 -8.52
N ILE A 650 11.29 7.59 -8.55
CA ILE A 650 12.31 6.56 -8.22
C ILE A 650 12.78 6.56 -6.76
N ASN A 651 12.34 7.52 -5.95
CA ASN A 651 12.81 7.67 -4.56
C ASN A 651 11.70 7.46 -3.52
N CYS A 652 10.68 6.65 -3.83
CA CYS A 652 9.66 6.31 -2.84
C CYS A 652 10.25 5.38 -1.76
N GLU A 653 9.77 5.47 -0.52
CA GLU A 653 10.35 4.70 0.60
C GLU A 653 9.48 3.54 1.09
N LYS A 654 8.17 3.57 0.84
CA LYS A 654 7.26 2.56 1.36
C LYS A 654 7.49 1.22 0.63
N PRO A 655 7.42 0.07 1.31
CA PRO A 655 7.64 -1.22 0.66
C PRO A 655 6.54 -1.61 -0.33
N ASN A 656 5.33 -1.03 -0.18
CA ASN A 656 4.17 -1.28 -1.01
C ASN A 656 3.30 -0.01 -1.11
N SER A 657 2.39 0.01 -2.07
CA SER A 657 1.45 1.12 -2.29
C SER A 657 0.14 0.64 -2.91
N GLN A 658 -0.96 1.36 -2.61
CA GLN A 658 -2.26 1.15 -3.26
C GLN A 658 -2.23 1.30 -4.79
N PHE A 659 -1.18 1.90 -5.38
CA PHE A 659 -0.94 1.87 -6.84
C PHE A 659 -0.86 0.45 -7.40
N ASN A 660 -0.38 -0.52 -6.62
CA ASN A 660 -0.38 -1.93 -7.04
C ASN A 660 -1.77 -2.57 -7.06
N TYR A 661 -2.80 -1.88 -6.54
CA TYR A 661 -4.14 -2.40 -6.30
C TYR A 661 -5.25 -1.52 -6.92
N GLY A 662 -4.92 -0.86 -8.03
CA GLY A 662 -5.87 -0.13 -8.88
C GLY A 662 -5.99 1.37 -8.61
N MET A 663 -5.24 1.91 -7.65
CA MET A 663 -5.14 3.37 -7.47
C MET A 663 -4.42 4.00 -8.66
N GLN A 664 -4.88 5.19 -9.05
CA GLN A 664 -4.28 6.03 -10.08
C GLN A 664 -3.92 7.42 -9.52
N PRO A 665 -2.84 8.07 -10.04
CA PRO A 665 -2.59 9.48 -9.75
C PRO A 665 -3.72 10.35 -10.29
N THR A 666 -3.75 11.60 -9.85
CA THR A 666 -4.74 12.59 -10.30
C THR A 666 -4.11 13.59 -11.27
N LEU A 667 -4.85 13.95 -12.31
CA LEU A 667 -4.46 14.89 -13.36
C LEU A 667 -5.46 16.04 -13.43
N TYR A 668 -4.96 17.26 -13.53
CA TYR A 668 -5.73 18.45 -13.88
C TYR A 668 -5.17 19.06 -15.16
N SER A 669 -6.02 19.34 -16.14
CA SER A 669 -5.64 20.01 -17.40
C SER A 669 -6.17 21.45 -17.39
N VAL A 670 -5.27 22.42 -17.60
CA VAL A 670 -5.65 23.83 -17.68
C VAL A 670 -6.54 24.08 -18.90
N LYS A 671 -6.24 23.49 -20.05
CA LYS A 671 -7.11 23.59 -21.23
C LYS A 671 -8.51 23.04 -21.00
N GLU A 672 -8.63 21.87 -20.38
CA GLU A 672 -9.93 21.29 -20.03
C GLU A 672 -10.71 22.20 -19.07
N ALA A 673 -10.04 22.79 -18.08
CA ALA A 673 -10.66 23.72 -17.14
C ALA A 673 -11.18 25.00 -17.81
N LEU A 674 -10.41 25.58 -18.73
CA LEU A 674 -10.81 26.73 -19.54
C LEU A 674 -12.02 26.39 -20.44
N LEU A 675 -12.09 25.15 -20.94
CA LEU A 675 -13.25 24.62 -21.69
C LEU A 675 -14.47 24.26 -20.81
N GLY A 676 -14.42 24.51 -19.50
CA GLY A 676 -15.53 24.22 -18.59
C GLY A 676 -15.38 22.92 -17.79
N ARG A 677 -14.43 22.06 -18.12
CA ARG A 677 -14.20 20.75 -17.48
C ARG A 677 -13.06 20.81 -16.45
N HIS A 678 -13.30 21.58 -15.41
CA HIS A 678 -12.36 21.89 -14.32
C HIS A 678 -12.43 20.81 -13.24
N ALA A 679 -12.02 19.58 -13.56
CA ALA A 679 -12.04 18.46 -12.63
C ALA A 679 -10.66 17.79 -12.56
N TRP A 680 -10.32 17.31 -11.36
CA TRP A 680 -9.24 16.34 -11.20
C TRP A 680 -9.74 14.96 -11.62
N ILE A 681 -9.05 14.35 -12.59
CA ILE A 681 -9.38 13.00 -13.06
C ILE A 681 -8.30 12.01 -12.63
N ARG A 682 -8.68 10.80 -12.21
CA ARG A 682 -7.74 9.68 -12.12
C ARG A 682 -7.14 9.39 -13.51
N THR A 683 -5.83 9.27 -13.60
CA THR A 683 -5.10 9.04 -14.86
C THR A 683 -4.01 7.98 -14.71
N GLY A 684 -3.48 7.51 -15.83
CA GLY A 684 -2.32 6.63 -15.85
C GLY A 684 -2.66 5.21 -16.27
N SER A 685 -1.81 4.62 -17.10
CA SER A 685 -1.82 3.20 -17.46
C SER A 685 -0.46 2.57 -17.13
N GLU A 686 -0.36 1.24 -17.24
CA GLU A 686 0.87 0.49 -16.95
C GLU A 686 1.46 0.80 -15.56
N ILE A 687 0.58 0.99 -14.58
CA ILE A 687 0.98 1.39 -13.23
C ILE A 687 1.56 0.17 -12.49
N CYS A 688 2.76 0.33 -11.93
CA CYS A 688 3.28 -0.59 -10.93
C CYS A 688 4.21 0.12 -9.93
N TYR A 689 4.32 -0.47 -8.75
CA TYR A 689 5.15 0.02 -7.66
C TYR A 689 6.07 -1.11 -7.18
N TYR A 690 7.39 -0.95 -7.31
CA TYR A 690 8.36 -2.01 -7.06
C TYR A 690 9.69 -1.49 -6.51
N LYS A 691 10.41 -2.34 -5.78
CA LYS A 691 11.75 -2.03 -5.24
C LYS A 691 12.78 -1.86 -6.36
N ASN A 692 13.54 -0.78 -6.33
CA ASN A 692 14.58 -0.51 -7.33
C ASN A 692 16.00 -0.75 -6.78
N HIS A 693 17.01 -0.38 -7.56
CA HIS A 693 18.43 -0.62 -7.26
C HIS A 693 19.10 0.52 -6.47
N TYR A 694 18.37 1.59 -6.15
CA TYR A 694 18.91 2.71 -5.39
C TYR A 694 18.97 2.42 -3.89
N ARG A 695 20.08 2.80 -3.23
CA ARG A 695 20.26 2.69 -1.77
C ARG A 695 20.83 3.97 -1.15
N GLN A 696 20.52 4.20 0.12
CA GLN A 696 21.12 5.24 0.95
C GLN A 696 22.44 4.74 1.60
N ASN A 697 23.41 5.64 1.88
CA ASN A 697 24.66 5.28 2.57
C ASN A 697 24.40 4.78 4.02
N ALA A 698 25.07 3.68 4.41
CA ALA A 698 25.07 3.18 5.79
C ALA A 698 25.71 4.15 6.80
N ALA A 699 26.67 4.98 6.36
CA ALA A 699 27.34 5.97 7.21
C ALA A 699 26.37 6.98 7.87
N ALA A 700 25.17 7.19 7.32
CA ALA A 700 24.16 8.06 7.92
C ALA A 700 23.33 7.39 9.04
N MET A 701 23.44 6.07 9.21
CA MET A 701 22.61 5.26 10.10
C MET A 701 23.47 4.19 10.80
N ASP A 702 24.43 4.58 11.63
CA ASP A 702 25.09 3.78 12.68
C ASP A 702 25.27 2.26 12.40
N GLY A 703 25.76 1.90 11.20
CA GLY A 703 26.02 0.51 10.80
C GLY A 703 24.80 -0.32 10.34
N ALA A 704 23.59 0.26 10.26
CA ALA A 704 22.42 -0.42 9.71
C ALA A 704 22.47 -0.46 8.16
N SER A 705 22.08 -1.60 7.57
CA SER A 705 22.00 -1.77 6.11
C SER A 705 21.23 -0.60 5.48
N GLY A 706 21.83 0.07 4.49
CA GLY A 706 21.27 1.28 3.89
C GLY A 706 19.84 1.13 3.39
N LYS A 707 18.99 2.13 3.66
CA LYS A 707 17.56 2.16 3.29
C LYS A 707 17.39 1.96 1.77
N ARG A 708 16.41 1.15 1.39
CA ARG A 708 16.10 0.78 -0.01
C ARG A 708 14.99 1.68 -0.55
N TYR A 709 15.07 2.04 -1.82
CA TYR A 709 14.05 2.83 -2.52
C TYR A 709 13.16 2.00 -3.45
N TYR A 710 12.02 2.58 -3.80
CA TYR A 710 10.98 2.00 -4.62
C TYR A 710 10.61 2.98 -5.73
N THR A 711 10.28 2.42 -6.89
CA THR A 711 9.82 3.16 -8.07
C THR A 711 8.32 3.00 -8.21
N LEU A 712 7.61 4.12 -8.30
CA LEU A 712 6.27 4.19 -8.89
C LEU A 712 6.42 4.56 -10.37
N THR A 713 5.98 3.70 -11.29
CA THR A 713 5.93 4.01 -12.72
C THR A 713 4.49 4.05 -13.21
N PHE A 714 4.19 4.99 -14.09
CA PHE A 714 2.90 5.10 -14.79
C PHE A 714 3.06 5.86 -16.11
N ALA A 715 2.22 5.53 -17.10
CA ALA A 715 2.18 6.21 -18.38
C ALA A 715 0.93 7.12 -18.49
N VAL A 716 1.11 8.38 -18.85
CA VAL A 716 0.02 9.36 -19.03
C VAL A 716 -0.05 9.77 -20.49
N THR A 717 -1.24 9.68 -21.07
CA THR A 717 -1.55 10.23 -22.39
C THR A 717 -2.32 11.52 -22.22
N PHE A 718 -1.71 12.66 -22.58
CA PHE A 718 -2.33 13.96 -22.43
C PHE A 718 -3.33 14.26 -23.55
N PRO A 719 -4.46 14.94 -23.27
CA PRO A 719 -5.50 15.19 -24.26
C PRO A 719 -5.15 16.32 -25.24
N HIS A 720 -4.30 17.27 -24.86
CA HIS A 720 -4.01 18.48 -25.63
C HIS A 720 -2.51 18.71 -25.83
N ASN A 721 -2.14 19.23 -27.00
CA ASN A 721 -0.77 19.70 -27.28
C ASN A 721 -0.52 20.98 -26.49
N GLU A 722 0.70 21.25 -26.02
CA GLU A 722 1.05 22.53 -25.37
C GLU A 722 0.05 22.94 -24.27
N ASP A 723 -0.34 21.97 -23.43
CA ASP A 723 -1.14 22.21 -22.24
C ASP A 723 -0.23 22.50 -21.04
N ALA A 724 -0.82 23.04 -19.98
CA ALA A 724 -0.26 22.99 -18.64
C ALA A 724 -1.11 22.01 -17.83
N CYS A 725 -0.51 20.91 -17.42
CA CYS A 725 -1.17 19.93 -16.58
C CYS A 725 -0.52 19.83 -15.22
N TYR A 726 -1.29 19.37 -14.24
CA TYR A 726 -0.81 19.11 -12.89
C TYR A 726 -1.01 17.65 -12.56
N LEU A 727 0.02 17.00 -12.05
CA LEU A 727 -0.01 15.64 -11.56
C LEU A 727 0.16 15.64 -10.05
N ALA A 728 -0.74 14.94 -9.34
CA ALA A 728 -0.69 14.81 -7.89
C ALA A 728 -0.93 13.37 -7.44
N TYR A 729 -0.33 13.01 -6.30
CA TYR A 729 -0.48 11.70 -5.65
C TYR A 729 -1.96 11.37 -5.39
N HIS A 730 -2.71 12.38 -4.96
CA HIS A 730 -4.15 12.37 -4.73
C HIS A 730 -4.69 13.81 -4.83
N TYR A 731 -6.01 14.02 -4.78
CA TYR A 731 -6.64 15.34 -4.92
C TYR A 731 -6.05 16.36 -3.93
N PRO A 732 -5.31 17.38 -4.38
CA PRO A 732 -4.71 18.37 -3.49
C PRO A 732 -5.76 19.11 -2.65
N TYR A 733 -5.39 19.52 -1.44
CA TYR A 733 -6.19 20.39 -0.59
C TYR A 733 -5.22 21.26 0.20
N THR A 734 -4.93 22.46 -0.31
CA THR A 734 -3.88 23.34 0.22
C THR A 734 -4.37 24.07 1.49
N TYR A 735 -3.45 24.69 2.23
CA TYR A 735 -3.82 25.49 3.39
C TYR A 735 -4.56 26.76 2.96
N SER A 736 -4.13 27.42 1.89
CA SER A 736 -4.84 28.59 1.37
C SER A 736 -6.26 28.22 0.88
N THR A 737 -6.45 27.03 0.29
CA THR A 737 -7.78 26.50 -0.04
C THR A 737 -8.64 26.34 1.22
N LEU A 738 -8.09 25.80 2.31
CA LEU A 738 -8.80 25.69 3.58
C LEU A 738 -9.24 27.06 4.13
N MET A 739 -8.32 28.02 4.19
CA MET A 739 -8.61 29.35 4.75
C MET A 739 -9.70 30.06 3.94
N THR A 740 -9.61 30.00 2.61
CA THR A 740 -10.65 30.53 1.72
C THR A 740 -11.98 29.83 1.93
N HIS A 741 -11.98 28.50 2.05
CA HIS A 741 -13.19 27.74 2.33
C HIS A 741 -13.85 28.17 3.64
N LEU A 742 -13.08 28.32 4.74
CA LEU A 742 -13.61 28.77 6.03
C LEU A 742 -14.22 30.18 5.96
N GLU A 743 -13.57 31.11 5.26
CA GLU A 743 -14.10 32.46 5.08
C GLU A 743 -15.39 32.48 4.25
N ILE A 744 -15.49 31.64 3.21
CA ILE A 744 -16.71 31.52 2.41
C ILE A 744 -17.84 30.93 3.26
N LEU A 745 -17.56 29.88 4.05
CA LEU A 745 -18.53 29.32 4.98
C LEU A 745 -19.05 30.42 5.93
N GLU A 746 -18.16 31.15 6.58
CA GLU A 746 -18.51 32.23 7.50
C GLU A 746 -19.40 33.31 6.85
N ARG A 747 -19.15 33.64 5.59
CA ARG A 747 -19.97 34.62 4.81
C ARG A 747 -21.30 34.06 4.33
N SER A 748 -21.41 32.75 4.12
CA SER A 748 -22.61 32.08 3.59
C SER A 748 -23.66 31.76 4.65
N ILE A 749 -23.31 31.86 5.93
CA ILE A 749 -24.12 31.43 7.06
C ILE A 749 -25.14 32.51 7.48
N ASP A 750 -26.39 32.10 7.70
CA ASP A 750 -27.34 32.90 8.46
C ASP A 750 -26.99 32.89 9.95
N ARG A 751 -26.45 34.02 10.44
CA ARG A 751 -26.06 34.23 11.84
C ARG A 751 -27.24 34.14 12.83
N ARG A 752 -28.48 34.04 12.37
CA ARG A 752 -29.64 33.77 13.23
C ARG A 752 -29.83 32.28 13.49
N GLU A 753 -29.36 31.42 12.59
CA GLU A 753 -29.55 29.97 12.68
C GLU A 753 -28.31 29.21 13.17
N VAL A 754 -27.11 29.68 12.80
CA VAL A 754 -25.86 28.97 13.08
C VAL A 754 -24.90 29.88 13.82
N TYR A 755 -24.50 29.45 15.02
CA TYR A 755 -23.35 30.00 15.70
C TYR A 755 -22.10 29.41 15.07
N PHE A 756 -21.41 30.21 14.27
CA PHE A 756 -20.14 29.87 13.64
C PHE A 756 -19.07 30.84 14.11
N ARG A 757 -18.00 30.33 14.73
CA ARG A 757 -16.87 31.13 15.18
C ARG A 757 -15.58 30.57 14.62
N HIS A 758 -14.87 31.39 13.86
CA HIS A 758 -13.56 31.10 13.30
C HIS A 758 -12.48 31.79 14.12
N ASP A 759 -11.71 30.98 14.85
CA ASP A 759 -10.64 31.39 15.74
C ASP A 759 -9.28 30.89 15.23
N VAL A 760 -8.20 31.52 15.68
CA VAL A 760 -6.83 31.02 15.44
C VAL A 760 -6.31 30.28 16.67
N LEU A 761 -6.33 28.94 16.74
CA LEU A 761 -5.86 28.17 17.89
C LEU A 761 -4.50 28.65 18.42
N CYS A 762 -3.54 28.77 17.50
CA CYS A 762 -2.19 29.28 17.75
C CYS A 762 -1.53 29.69 16.43
N GLN A 763 -0.34 30.28 16.53
CA GLN A 763 0.56 30.40 15.38
C GLN A 763 1.38 29.12 15.27
N THR A 764 1.50 28.59 14.05
CA THR A 764 2.38 27.46 13.75
C THR A 764 3.85 27.87 13.88
N LEU A 765 4.76 26.90 13.74
CA LEU A 765 6.19 27.18 13.77
C LEU A 765 6.63 28.11 12.62
N GLY A 766 5.99 28.00 11.45
CA GLY A 766 6.16 28.90 10.32
C GLY A 766 5.47 30.27 10.48
N GLY A 767 4.73 30.48 11.58
CA GLY A 767 3.99 31.70 11.86
C GLY A 767 2.70 31.85 11.05
N ASN A 768 2.09 30.73 10.65
CA ASN A 768 0.76 30.70 10.02
C ASN A 768 -0.31 30.47 11.09
N PRO A 769 -1.53 31.03 10.93
CA PRO A 769 -2.61 30.76 11.87
C PRO A 769 -3.13 29.32 11.72
N CYS A 770 -3.13 28.55 12.81
CA CYS A 770 -3.80 27.25 12.86
C CYS A 770 -5.30 27.48 13.18
N PRO A 771 -6.23 27.16 12.27
CA PRO A 771 -7.64 27.48 12.47
C PRO A 771 -8.31 26.56 13.50
N LEU A 772 -9.18 27.14 14.32
CA LEU A 772 -10.13 26.47 15.21
C LEU A 772 -11.53 26.98 14.86
N VAL A 773 -12.45 26.08 14.53
CA VAL A 773 -13.82 26.41 14.17
C VAL A 773 -14.77 25.88 15.25
N THR A 774 -15.67 26.74 15.72
CA THR A 774 -16.75 26.35 16.62
C THR A 774 -18.08 26.42 15.88
N ILE A 775 -18.83 25.32 15.86
CA ILE A 775 -20.15 25.25 15.22
C ILE A 775 -21.18 24.75 16.24
N THR A 776 -22.26 25.50 16.42
CA THR A 776 -23.44 25.11 17.21
C THR A 776 -24.65 25.97 16.79
N ALA A 777 -25.80 25.84 17.45
CA ALA A 777 -26.95 26.73 17.26
C ALA A 777 -26.94 27.82 18.34
N PHE A 778 -27.54 28.98 18.07
CA PHE A 778 -27.85 29.93 19.14
C PHE A 778 -28.88 29.32 20.14
N PRO A 779 -28.94 29.81 21.40
CA PRO A 779 -30.02 29.44 22.31
C PRO A 779 -31.37 29.83 21.72
N GLU A 780 -32.41 29.00 21.95
CA GLU A 780 -33.78 29.25 21.42
C GLU A 780 -34.37 30.59 21.92
N SER A 781 -33.97 31.04 23.12
CA SER A 781 -34.26 32.38 23.65
C SER A 781 -33.28 32.75 24.76
N ASN A 782 -33.34 33.99 25.25
CA ASN A 782 -32.54 34.47 26.40
C ASN A 782 -33.12 34.02 27.76
N SER A 783 -33.99 33.00 27.79
CA SER A 783 -34.46 32.44 29.05
C SER A 783 -33.31 31.71 29.77
N ALA A 784 -33.32 31.73 31.10
CA ALA A 784 -32.31 31.04 31.90
C ALA A 784 -32.21 29.54 31.52
N GLU A 785 -33.34 28.90 31.22
CA GLU A 785 -33.39 27.49 30.80
C GLU A 785 -32.67 27.24 29.46
N HIS A 786 -32.89 28.09 28.45
CA HIS A 786 -32.25 27.93 27.14
C HIS A 786 -30.76 28.29 27.17
N LEU A 787 -30.37 29.29 27.97
CA LEU A 787 -28.96 29.61 28.21
C LEU A 787 -28.24 28.47 28.94
N GLU A 788 -28.89 27.86 29.94
CA GLU A 788 -28.34 26.71 30.66
C GLU A 788 -28.22 25.49 29.74
N GLN A 789 -29.24 25.20 28.93
CA GLN A 789 -29.19 24.14 27.91
C GLN A 789 -28.01 24.34 26.97
N PHE A 790 -27.80 25.57 26.49
CA PHE A 790 -26.72 25.92 25.59
C PHE A 790 -25.35 25.67 26.22
N ARG A 791 -25.12 26.17 27.44
CA ARG A 791 -23.86 25.97 28.20
C ARG A 791 -23.61 24.49 28.52
N CYS A 792 -24.69 23.73 28.70
CA CYS A 792 -24.66 22.30 28.99
C CYS A 792 -24.57 21.39 27.75
N ARG A 793 -24.46 21.90 26.52
CA ARG A 793 -24.34 21.06 25.30
C ARG A 793 -23.03 20.28 25.23
N PRO A 794 -23.06 18.94 25.03
CA PRO A 794 -21.85 18.13 24.93
C PRO A 794 -20.94 18.53 23.76
N TYR A 795 -19.62 18.43 23.98
CA TYR A 795 -18.62 18.73 22.96
C TYR A 795 -18.32 17.52 22.07
N GLN A 796 -18.19 17.79 20.78
CA GLN A 796 -17.58 16.90 19.79
C GLN A 796 -16.30 17.57 19.29
N VAL A 797 -15.15 16.92 19.46
CA VAL A 797 -13.86 17.47 18.99
C VAL A 797 -13.37 16.68 17.80
N ILE A 798 -13.14 17.37 16.68
CA ILE A 798 -12.66 16.76 15.44
C ILE A 798 -11.37 17.46 15.03
N THR A 799 -10.35 16.68 14.73
CA THR A 799 -9.08 17.19 14.19
C THR A 799 -8.79 16.51 12.87
N ALA A 800 -7.99 17.14 12.02
CA ALA A 800 -7.58 16.52 10.78
C ALA A 800 -6.19 16.98 10.35
N ARG A 801 -5.63 16.19 9.43
CA ARG A 801 -4.50 16.60 8.60
C ARG A 801 -3.25 16.97 9.39
N VAL A 802 -2.94 16.16 10.40
CA VAL A 802 -1.64 16.18 11.09
C VAL A 802 -0.50 15.68 10.19
N HIS A 803 -0.77 14.74 9.28
CA HIS A 803 0.16 14.31 8.24
C HIS A 803 -0.12 15.02 6.90
N PRO A 804 0.76 15.91 6.42
CA PRO A 804 0.53 16.77 5.26
C PRO A 804 0.21 16.09 3.94
N GLY A 805 0.57 14.83 3.71
CA GLY A 805 0.31 14.11 2.47
C GLY A 805 -1.09 13.50 2.37
N GLU A 806 -1.86 13.46 3.46
CA GLU A 806 -3.14 12.75 3.58
C GLU A 806 -4.34 13.55 3.07
N SER A 807 -4.30 13.96 1.79
CA SER A 807 -5.23 14.92 1.15
C SER A 807 -6.70 14.59 1.33
N ASN A 808 -7.02 13.31 1.28
CA ASN A 808 -8.34 12.77 1.55
C ASN A 808 -8.92 13.12 2.92
N ALA A 809 -8.13 13.22 3.99
CA ALA A 809 -8.64 13.62 5.31
C ALA A 809 -9.25 15.03 5.30
N SER A 810 -8.69 15.95 4.50
CA SER A 810 -9.23 17.30 4.36
C SER A 810 -10.53 17.35 3.56
N TRP A 811 -10.72 16.43 2.61
CA TRP A 811 -11.98 16.28 1.87
C TRP A 811 -13.10 15.73 2.77
N VAL A 812 -12.78 14.75 3.64
CA VAL A 812 -13.72 14.30 4.66
C VAL A 812 -14.08 15.45 5.61
N MET A 813 -13.08 16.19 6.07
CA MET A 813 -13.29 17.38 6.91
C MET A 813 -14.13 18.46 6.23
N LYS A 814 -13.93 18.70 4.93
CA LYS A 814 -14.75 19.62 4.13
C LYS A 814 -16.22 19.21 4.15
N GLY A 815 -16.52 17.94 3.89
CA GLY A 815 -17.88 17.42 3.95
C GLY A 815 -18.51 17.51 5.35
N THR A 816 -17.71 17.32 6.40
CA THR A 816 -18.13 17.55 7.79
C THR A 816 -18.50 19.01 8.03
N LEU A 817 -17.64 19.97 7.66
CA LEU A 817 -17.88 21.39 7.84
C LEU A 817 -19.12 21.88 7.07
N GLU A 818 -19.18 21.57 5.77
CA GLU A 818 -20.29 21.99 4.89
C GLU A 818 -21.62 21.42 5.36
N PHE A 819 -21.65 20.14 5.75
CA PHE A 819 -22.87 19.54 6.32
C PHE A 819 -23.28 20.24 7.60
N LEU A 820 -22.35 20.45 8.54
CA LEU A 820 -22.63 21.06 9.84
C LEU A 820 -23.12 22.50 9.76
N VAL A 821 -22.79 23.27 8.70
CA VAL A 821 -23.33 24.63 8.52
C VAL A 821 -24.55 24.69 7.59
N SER A 822 -24.88 23.59 6.93
CA SER A 822 -26.01 23.54 5.99
C SER A 822 -27.37 23.72 6.67
N SER A 823 -28.39 24.01 5.86
CA SER A 823 -29.79 24.07 6.25
C SER A 823 -30.46 22.69 6.40
N ASP A 824 -29.72 21.58 6.25
CA ASP A 824 -30.30 20.24 6.42
C ASP A 824 -30.88 20.11 7.85
N PRO A 825 -32.13 19.65 8.02
CA PRO A 825 -32.76 19.51 9.33
C PRO A 825 -31.96 18.65 10.32
N VAL A 826 -31.22 17.66 9.84
CA VAL A 826 -30.32 16.83 10.66
C VAL A 826 -29.15 17.66 11.17
N ALA A 827 -28.55 18.49 10.31
CA ALA A 827 -27.46 19.39 10.70
C ALA A 827 -27.93 20.43 11.73
N LYS A 828 -29.15 20.98 11.54
CA LYS A 828 -29.78 21.86 12.54
C LYS A 828 -29.96 21.16 13.89
N LEU A 829 -30.46 19.93 13.88
CA LEU A 829 -30.64 19.15 15.12
C LEU A 829 -29.30 18.87 15.81
N LEU A 830 -28.24 18.55 15.07
CA LEU A 830 -26.89 18.39 15.61
C LEU A 830 -26.41 19.70 16.29
N ARG A 831 -26.55 20.83 15.61
CA ARG A 831 -26.14 22.15 16.14
C ARG A 831 -26.89 22.52 17.43
N GLU A 832 -28.16 22.20 17.54
CA GLU A 832 -28.97 22.49 18.73
C GLU A 832 -28.64 21.61 19.95
N ASN A 833 -27.93 20.50 19.75
CA ASN A 833 -27.63 19.53 20.81
C ASN A 833 -26.14 19.38 21.12
N PHE A 834 -25.24 19.82 20.23
CA PHE A 834 -23.79 19.69 20.40
C PHE A 834 -23.07 21.01 20.16
N VAL A 835 -21.87 21.11 20.73
CA VAL A 835 -20.86 22.08 20.31
C VAL A 835 -19.75 21.33 19.60
N PHE A 836 -19.49 21.70 18.35
CA PHE A 836 -18.39 21.14 17.56
C PHE A 836 -17.18 22.03 17.67
N LYS A 837 -16.05 21.51 18.17
CA LYS A 837 -14.73 22.14 18.14
C LYS A 837 -13.89 21.44 17.09
N ILE A 838 -13.57 22.13 16.01
CA ILE A 838 -12.95 21.53 14.84
C ILE A 838 -11.62 22.20 14.55
N ILE A 839 -10.54 21.42 14.50
CA ILE A 839 -9.23 21.85 14.00
C ILE A 839 -9.00 21.19 12.64
N PRO A 840 -9.39 21.83 11.53
CA PRO A 840 -9.44 21.18 10.22
C PRO A 840 -8.05 20.88 9.61
N MET A 841 -6.98 21.48 10.16
CA MET A 841 -5.61 21.20 9.74
C MET A 841 -4.62 21.45 10.89
N LEU A 842 -4.10 20.36 11.47
CA LEU A 842 -3.13 20.39 12.57
C LEU A 842 -1.69 20.66 12.13
N ASN A 843 -1.35 20.40 10.86
CA ASN A 843 -0.03 20.70 10.31
C ASN A 843 -0.09 21.60 9.06
N PRO A 844 -0.52 22.87 9.19
CA PRO A 844 -0.52 23.81 8.08
C PRO A 844 0.84 23.95 7.40
N ASP A 845 1.92 24.10 8.16
CA ASP A 845 3.24 24.34 7.60
C ASP A 845 3.71 23.18 6.72
N GLY A 846 3.50 21.94 7.15
CA GLY A 846 3.86 20.78 6.34
C GLY A 846 3.06 20.74 5.03
N VAL A 847 1.76 21.08 5.05
CA VAL A 847 0.93 21.15 3.84
C VAL A 847 1.43 22.23 2.89
N ILE A 848 1.69 23.43 3.42
CA ILE A 848 2.17 24.58 2.64
C ILE A 848 3.46 24.24 1.89
N ASN A 849 4.40 23.55 2.55
CA ASN A 849 5.73 23.28 2.01
C ASN A 849 5.85 21.95 1.26
N GLY A 850 4.73 21.25 1.02
CA GLY A 850 4.71 20.02 0.22
C GLY A 850 5.32 18.79 0.90
N ASN A 851 5.33 18.78 2.24
CA ASN A 851 5.72 17.60 3.01
C ASN A 851 4.68 16.48 2.85
N HIS A 852 5.07 15.26 3.21
CA HIS A 852 4.18 14.10 3.31
C HIS A 852 3.75 13.82 4.76
N ARG A 853 4.63 13.97 5.74
CA ARG A 853 4.38 13.50 7.11
C ARG A 853 4.72 14.52 8.19
N CYS A 854 5.86 15.18 8.10
CA CYS A 854 6.47 15.90 9.21
C CYS A 854 6.12 17.38 9.26
N SER A 855 6.35 17.99 10.43
CA SER A 855 6.43 19.45 10.62
C SER A 855 7.68 20.02 9.95
N LEU A 856 7.89 21.35 10.05
CA LEU A 856 9.10 22.01 9.57
C LEU A 856 10.38 21.56 10.30
N ARG A 857 10.28 20.88 11.45
CA ARG A 857 11.44 20.32 12.15
C ARG A 857 11.82 18.90 11.71
N GLY A 858 11.09 18.32 10.77
CA GLY A 858 11.26 16.90 10.41
C GLY A 858 10.67 15.94 11.45
N GLU A 859 9.78 16.43 12.33
CA GLU A 859 9.13 15.61 13.37
C GLU A 859 7.73 15.18 12.96
N ASP A 860 7.37 13.93 13.22
CA ASP A 860 5.99 13.45 13.12
C ASP A 860 5.17 13.98 14.29
N LEU A 861 4.32 14.98 14.04
CA LEU A 861 3.49 15.62 15.06
C LEU A 861 2.52 14.67 15.77
N ASN A 862 2.07 13.59 15.10
CA ASN A 862 1.22 12.57 15.72
C ASN A 862 2.03 11.57 16.58
N ARG A 863 3.30 11.86 16.85
CA ARG A 863 4.14 11.18 17.86
C ARG A 863 4.54 12.09 19.01
N GLN A 864 4.03 13.32 19.05
CA GLN A 864 4.41 14.35 20.02
C GLN A 864 3.31 14.69 21.03
N TRP A 865 2.22 13.92 21.11
CA TRP A 865 1.09 14.27 21.99
C TRP A 865 1.34 14.00 23.48
N LEU A 866 2.31 13.15 23.85
CA LEU A 866 2.62 12.90 25.27
C LEU A 866 3.15 14.18 25.94
N CYS A 867 4.24 14.75 25.46
CA CYS A 867 4.84 15.96 26.05
C CYS A 867 5.21 16.97 24.94
N PRO A 868 4.23 17.59 24.27
CA PRO A 868 4.50 18.60 23.26
C PRO A 868 5.08 19.86 23.91
N GLN A 869 5.98 20.57 23.22
CA GLN A 869 6.52 21.84 23.68
C GLN A 869 5.95 23.00 22.88
N VAL A 870 5.54 24.08 23.57
CA VAL A 870 4.88 25.25 22.96
C VAL A 870 5.65 25.87 21.79
N HIS A 871 6.98 25.91 21.86
CA HIS A 871 7.83 26.57 20.85
C HIS A 871 8.32 25.61 19.74
N LEU A 872 8.11 24.29 19.88
CA LEU A 872 8.53 23.29 18.91
C LEU A 872 7.34 22.66 18.18
N GLN A 873 6.29 22.30 18.91
CA GLN A 873 5.06 21.70 18.39
C GLN A 873 3.82 22.50 18.85
N PRO A 874 3.70 23.80 18.52
CA PRO A 874 2.64 24.68 19.03
C PRO A 874 1.23 24.14 18.75
N THR A 875 0.98 23.60 17.55
CA THR A 875 -0.35 23.11 17.18
C THR A 875 -0.80 21.93 18.04
N ILE A 876 0.13 21.03 18.39
CA ILE A 876 -0.15 19.87 19.25
C ILE A 876 -0.28 20.30 20.71
N TYR A 877 0.61 21.16 21.18
CA TYR A 877 0.56 21.72 22.53
C TYR A 877 -0.80 22.41 22.78
N HIS A 878 -1.22 23.30 21.89
CA HIS A 878 -2.49 24.02 22.07
C HIS A 878 -3.73 23.16 21.79
N ALA A 879 -3.67 22.19 20.89
CA ALA A 879 -4.77 21.23 20.70
C ALA A 879 -4.96 20.35 21.95
N LYS A 880 -3.85 19.86 22.54
CA LYS A 880 -3.88 19.11 23.82
C LYS A 880 -4.37 20.01 24.96
N GLY A 881 -3.87 21.23 25.06
CA GLY A 881 -4.29 22.20 26.09
C GLY A 881 -5.78 22.53 26.02
N LEU A 882 -6.35 22.68 24.81
CA LEU A 882 -7.79 22.85 24.64
C LEU A 882 -8.58 21.64 25.19
N LEU A 883 -8.14 20.41 24.90
CA LEU A 883 -8.78 19.21 25.43
C LEU A 883 -8.66 19.13 26.97
N GLN A 884 -7.51 19.46 27.52
CA GLN A 884 -7.28 19.53 28.97
C GLN A 884 -8.19 20.54 29.64
N TYR A 885 -8.30 21.74 29.07
CA TYR A 885 -9.20 22.78 29.56
C TYR A 885 -10.66 22.30 29.57
N LEU A 886 -11.15 21.72 28.47
CA LEU A 886 -12.50 21.15 28.41
C LEU A 886 -12.71 20.07 29.47
N SER A 887 -11.74 19.17 29.66
CA SER A 887 -11.83 18.14 30.71
C SER A 887 -11.80 18.74 32.12
N SER A 888 -10.97 19.75 32.38
CA SER A 888 -10.85 20.41 33.69
C SER A 888 -12.13 21.14 34.11
N THR A 889 -12.88 21.68 33.15
CA THR A 889 -14.20 22.30 33.39
C THR A 889 -15.32 21.27 33.57
N GLY A 890 -15.02 19.97 33.53
CA GLY A 890 -16.01 18.89 33.54
C GLY A 890 -16.80 18.76 32.23
N ARG A 891 -16.33 19.41 31.16
CA ARG A 891 -16.97 19.49 29.83
C ARG A 891 -16.15 18.77 28.76
N GLY A 892 -15.40 17.72 29.15
CA GLY A 892 -14.60 16.92 28.24
C GLY A 892 -15.42 16.40 27.05
N PRO A 893 -14.80 16.19 25.87
CA PRO A 893 -15.55 15.82 24.68
C PRO A 893 -16.14 14.41 24.78
N VAL A 894 -17.35 14.25 24.24
CA VAL A 894 -18.04 12.95 24.15
C VAL A 894 -17.39 12.06 23.10
N VAL A 895 -16.99 12.66 21.97
CA VAL A 895 -16.20 12.01 20.92
C VAL A 895 -15.01 12.90 20.57
N PHE A 896 -13.84 12.28 20.50
CA PHE A 896 -12.66 12.85 19.86
C PHE A 896 -12.36 12.03 18.61
N CYS A 897 -12.15 12.67 17.47
CA CYS A 897 -11.78 11.98 16.24
C CYS A 897 -10.74 12.76 15.43
N ASP A 898 -9.62 12.11 15.12
CA ASP A 898 -8.57 12.65 14.27
C ASP A 898 -8.63 12.01 12.87
N PHE A 899 -8.83 12.80 11.81
CA PHE A 899 -9.00 12.32 10.43
C PHE A 899 -7.64 12.22 9.70
N HIS A 900 -7.38 11.02 9.18
CA HIS A 900 -6.16 10.57 8.49
C HIS A 900 -6.46 9.91 7.15
N GLY A 901 -5.40 9.71 6.37
CA GLY A 901 -5.40 8.99 5.10
C GLY A 901 -4.57 7.71 5.15
N HIS A 902 -5.14 6.60 4.69
CA HIS A 902 -4.52 5.28 4.75
C HIS A 902 -3.99 4.82 3.38
N SER A 903 -2.69 4.49 3.32
CA SER A 903 -2.00 4.16 2.05
C SER A 903 -1.90 2.68 1.70
N GLN A 904 -2.45 1.78 2.53
CA GLN A 904 -2.30 0.32 2.37
C GLN A 904 -3.59 -0.48 2.42
N LYS A 905 -4.72 0.12 2.80
CA LYS A 905 -6.02 -0.55 2.89
C LYS A 905 -7.06 0.26 2.13
N LYS A 906 -8.07 -0.42 1.59
CA LYS A 906 -9.27 0.18 0.99
C LYS A 906 -10.30 0.56 2.06
N ASN A 907 -11.34 1.28 1.63
CA ASN A 907 -12.45 1.76 2.45
C ASN A 907 -12.04 2.85 3.47
N VAL A 908 -12.98 3.20 4.34
CA VAL A 908 -12.80 4.06 5.52
C VAL A 908 -13.05 3.23 6.78
N PHE A 909 -12.24 3.40 7.83
CA PHE A 909 -12.41 2.68 9.09
C PHE A 909 -11.92 3.52 10.28
N LEU A 910 -12.23 3.10 11.51
CA LEU A 910 -11.78 3.76 12.74
C LEU A 910 -10.78 2.89 13.50
N TYR A 911 -9.73 3.52 14.02
CA TYR A 911 -8.96 2.99 15.12
C TYR A 911 -9.41 3.62 16.44
N GLY A 912 -9.67 2.82 17.47
CA GLY A 912 -10.05 3.28 18.81
C GLY A 912 -9.13 2.71 19.89
N CYS A 913 -9.53 2.76 21.15
CA CYS A 913 -8.73 2.25 22.27
C CYS A 913 -9.54 1.29 23.14
N SER A 914 -8.97 0.12 23.45
CA SER A 914 -9.49 -0.82 24.44
C SER A 914 -8.37 -1.41 25.27
N MET A 915 -8.51 -1.35 26.59
CA MET A 915 -7.65 -2.06 27.52
C MET A 915 -7.80 -3.57 27.37
N LYS A 916 -9.04 -4.08 27.25
CA LYS A 916 -9.27 -5.53 27.15
C LYS A 916 -8.64 -6.12 25.90
N GLU A 917 -8.81 -5.49 24.75
CA GLU A 917 -8.22 -5.97 23.50
C GLU A 917 -6.68 -5.90 23.55
N THR A 918 -6.13 -4.86 24.17
CA THR A 918 -4.68 -4.71 24.34
C THR A 918 -4.07 -5.77 25.26
N LEU A 919 -4.64 -5.97 26.45
CA LEU A 919 -4.20 -6.99 27.40
C LEU A 919 -4.36 -8.41 26.86
N TRP A 920 -5.44 -8.66 26.11
CA TRP A 920 -5.67 -9.93 25.44
C TRP A 920 -4.59 -10.24 24.40
N GLN A 921 -4.24 -9.24 23.57
CA GLN A 921 -3.20 -9.37 22.55
C GLN A 921 -1.80 -9.58 23.18
N ALA A 922 -1.52 -8.92 24.31
CA ALA A 922 -0.28 -9.08 25.07
C ALA A 922 -0.15 -10.45 25.78
N GLY A 923 -1.20 -11.28 25.75
CA GLY A 923 -1.21 -12.60 26.39
C GLY A 923 -1.36 -12.54 27.91
N CYS A 924 -1.77 -11.40 28.48
CA CYS A 924 -1.99 -11.27 29.92
C CYS A 924 -3.18 -12.14 30.36
N THR A 925 -2.93 -13.14 31.21
CA THR A 925 -3.94 -14.05 31.78
C THR A 925 -4.76 -13.46 32.93
N VAL A 926 -4.45 -12.23 33.34
CA VAL A 926 -5.11 -11.55 34.46
C VAL A 926 -6.59 -11.38 34.12
N GLY A 927 -7.45 -12.02 34.93
CA GLY A 927 -8.83 -12.34 34.59
C GLY A 927 -9.64 -11.21 33.95
N GLY A 928 -9.78 -11.26 32.62
CA GLY A 928 -10.54 -10.28 31.84
C GLY A 928 -12.02 -10.14 32.23
N SER A 929 -12.53 -11.04 33.08
CA SER A 929 -13.84 -10.94 33.72
C SER A 929 -13.92 -9.85 34.81
N ALA A 930 -12.81 -9.54 35.50
CA ALA A 930 -12.80 -8.56 36.58
C ALA A 930 -12.66 -7.11 36.09
N LEU A 931 -12.11 -6.88 34.89
CA LEU A 931 -11.96 -5.54 34.32
C LEU A 931 -13.31 -5.05 33.78
N LEU A 932 -13.95 -4.11 34.47
CA LEU A 932 -15.14 -3.42 33.95
C LEU A 932 -14.67 -2.36 32.96
N GLU A 933 -14.82 -2.61 31.67
CA GLU A 933 -14.48 -1.66 30.60
C GLU A 933 -15.77 -1.18 29.92
N ASP A 934 -15.89 0.13 29.72
CA ASP A 934 -16.95 0.70 28.90
C ASP A 934 -16.73 0.32 27.42
N VAL A 935 -17.55 -0.59 26.90
CA VAL A 935 -17.51 -1.04 25.50
C VAL A 935 -18.12 -0.05 24.50
N SER A 936 -18.49 1.16 24.95
CA SER A 936 -19.13 2.17 24.11
C SER A 936 -18.26 2.67 22.97
N TYR A 937 -16.94 2.45 23.02
CA TYR A 937 -16.01 2.74 21.93
C TYR A 937 -16.32 1.98 20.63
N ARG A 938 -17.06 0.86 20.67
CA ARG A 938 -17.48 0.14 19.44
C ARG A 938 -18.78 0.66 18.83
N THR A 939 -19.51 1.55 19.51
CA THR A 939 -20.87 1.93 19.10
C THR A 939 -20.87 2.78 17.83
N LEU A 940 -20.03 3.82 17.76
CA LEU A 940 -19.93 4.68 16.57
C LEU A 940 -19.44 3.90 15.33
N PRO A 941 -18.35 3.10 15.38
CA PRO A 941 -17.96 2.23 14.28
C PRO A 941 -19.10 1.34 13.76
N LYS A 942 -19.89 0.70 14.64
CA LYS A 942 -21.04 -0.13 14.26
C LYS A 942 -22.18 0.65 13.61
N ILE A 943 -22.34 1.93 13.97
CA ILE A 943 -23.31 2.82 13.33
C ILE A 943 -22.84 3.16 11.93
N LEU A 944 -21.58 3.59 11.79
CA LEU A 944 -21.00 3.99 10.51
C LEU A 944 -20.98 2.85 9.50
N ASP A 945 -20.70 1.61 9.93
CA ASP A 945 -20.73 0.42 9.08
C ASP A 945 -22.10 0.15 8.42
N LYS A 946 -23.18 0.60 9.06
CA LYS A 946 -24.54 0.48 8.52
C LYS A 946 -24.99 1.70 7.74
N LEU A 947 -24.37 2.85 8.01
CA LEU A 947 -24.82 4.15 7.54
C LEU A 947 -24.01 4.64 6.34
N ALA A 948 -22.69 4.61 6.47
CA ALA A 948 -21.75 5.21 5.54
C ALA A 948 -21.28 4.17 4.52
N PRO A 949 -21.59 4.33 3.23
CA PRO A 949 -21.26 3.33 2.21
C PRO A 949 -19.76 3.04 2.06
N ALA A 950 -18.93 4.04 2.38
CA ALA A 950 -17.48 3.95 2.33
C ALA A 950 -16.86 3.24 3.55
N PHE A 951 -17.61 3.05 4.64
CA PHE A 951 -17.09 2.58 5.92
C PHE A 951 -17.06 1.05 6.02
N THR A 952 -16.10 0.51 6.77
CA THR A 952 -16.04 -0.91 7.12
C THR A 952 -15.65 -1.14 8.58
N MET A 953 -16.48 -1.86 9.32
CA MET A 953 -16.18 -2.28 10.70
C MET A 953 -15.04 -3.30 10.74
N ASN A 954 -14.92 -4.16 9.72
CA ASN A 954 -13.97 -5.28 9.74
C ASN A 954 -12.51 -4.81 9.73
N SER A 955 -12.22 -3.63 9.18
CA SER A 955 -10.87 -3.06 9.20
C SER A 955 -10.58 -2.19 10.42
N CYS A 956 -11.56 -1.98 11.31
CA CYS A 956 -11.36 -1.25 12.56
C CYS A 956 -10.48 -2.04 13.53
N SER A 957 -9.69 -1.33 14.33
CA SER A 957 -8.83 -1.91 15.38
C SER A 957 -8.90 -1.07 16.65
N PHE A 958 -8.92 -1.70 17.81
CA PHE A 958 -8.98 -1.01 19.11
C PHE A 958 -7.74 -1.29 19.97
N LEU A 959 -6.72 -1.91 19.37
CA LEU A 959 -5.43 -2.19 20.00
C LEU A 959 -4.65 -0.90 20.25
N VAL A 960 -4.09 -0.79 21.46
CA VAL A 960 -3.17 0.28 21.88
C VAL A 960 -1.75 -0.28 21.93
N GLU A 961 -1.00 -0.06 20.85
CA GLU A 961 0.40 -0.48 20.75
C GLU A 961 1.34 0.54 21.41
N LYS A 962 2.46 0.09 22.00
CA LYS A 962 3.49 0.97 22.58
C LYS A 962 3.97 2.03 21.60
N SER A 963 4.18 1.67 20.33
CA SER A 963 4.61 2.59 19.26
C SER A 963 3.60 3.69 18.88
N ARG A 964 2.39 3.62 19.45
CA ARG A 964 1.27 4.54 19.21
C ARG A 964 0.82 5.28 20.47
N ALA A 965 1.50 5.07 21.60
CA ALA A 965 1.16 5.69 22.88
C ALA A 965 1.11 7.23 22.81
N SER A 966 1.94 7.83 21.96
CA SER A 966 2.03 9.29 21.75
C SER A 966 1.17 9.85 20.61
N THR A 967 0.15 9.10 20.18
CA THR A 967 -0.83 9.57 19.19
C THR A 967 -1.96 10.35 19.85
N ALA A 968 -2.58 11.24 19.08
CA ALA A 968 -3.74 12.03 19.52
C ALA A 968 -4.84 11.16 20.14
N ARG A 969 -5.20 10.08 19.43
CA ARG A 969 -6.21 9.09 19.84
C ARG A 969 -5.91 8.53 21.23
N VAL A 970 -4.69 8.05 21.45
CA VAL A 970 -4.32 7.37 22.71
C VAL A 970 -4.22 8.38 23.85
N VAL A 971 -3.66 9.57 23.61
CA VAL A 971 -3.53 10.62 24.62
C VAL A 971 -4.91 11.17 25.02
N ALA A 972 -5.79 11.47 24.07
CA ALA A 972 -7.16 11.90 24.38
C ALA A 972 -7.96 10.84 25.16
N TRP A 973 -7.75 9.56 24.85
CA TRP A 973 -8.37 8.46 25.59
C TRP A 973 -7.81 8.35 27.01
N ARG A 974 -6.48 8.28 27.16
CA ARG A 974 -5.79 7.96 28.41
C ARG A 974 -5.79 9.14 29.39
N GLU A 975 -5.44 10.33 28.92
CA GLU A 975 -5.26 11.51 29.79
C GLU A 975 -6.56 12.30 29.94
N MET A 976 -7.34 12.46 28.86
CA MET A 976 -8.59 13.24 28.91
C MET A 976 -9.81 12.38 29.26
N GLY A 977 -9.65 11.05 29.33
CA GLY A 977 -10.72 10.12 29.67
C GLY A 977 -11.81 9.97 28.61
N VAL A 978 -11.50 10.29 27.35
CA VAL A 978 -12.48 10.24 26.25
C VAL A 978 -12.62 8.80 25.77
N SER A 979 -13.63 8.07 26.26
CA SER A 979 -13.87 6.67 25.90
C SER A 979 -14.00 6.47 24.37
N ARG A 980 -14.61 7.43 23.68
CA ARG A 980 -14.85 7.40 22.23
C ARG A 980 -13.83 8.27 21.49
N SER A 981 -12.55 7.96 21.73
CA SER A 981 -11.43 8.58 21.05
C SER A 981 -10.99 7.74 19.85
N TYR A 982 -10.96 8.35 18.67
CA TYR A 982 -10.72 7.64 17.42
C TYR A 982 -9.67 8.31 16.52
N THR A 983 -9.04 7.50 15.68
CA THR A 983 -8.42 7.94 14.43
C THR A 983 -9.26 7.40 13.28
N MET A 984 -9.73 8.26 12.39
CA MET A 984 -10.39 7.84 11.15
C MET A 984 -9.36 7.71 10.04
N GLU A 985 -9.35 6.54 9.39
CA GLU A 985 -8.41 6.20 8.33
C GLU A 985 -9.19 6.06 7.01
N SER A 986 -9.00 7.03 6.10
CA SER A 986 -9.67 7.03 4.79
C SER A 986 -8.71 6.55 3.71
N SER A 987 -9.09 5.61 2.83
CA SER A 987 -8.19 5.15 1.77
C SER A 987 -7.89 6.25 0.73
N TYR A 988 -6.69 6.25 0.12
CA TYR A 988 -6.40 7.03 -1.09
C TYR A 988 -6.93 6.37 -2.38
N CYS A 989 -7.29 5.09 -2.29
CA CYS A 989 -7.61 4.24 -3.43
C CYS A 989 -9.12 4.28 -3.72
N GLY A 990 -9.89 3.52 -2.93
CA GLY A 990 -11.32 3.34 -3.16
C GLY A 990 -11.91 2.27 -2.26
N CYS A 991 -13.05 1.72 -2.67
CA CYS A 991 -13.79 0.71 -1.91
C CYS A 991 -13.72 -0.68 -2.56
N ASN A 992 -13.62 -1.72 -1.73
CA ASN A 992 -13.77 -3.12 -2.16
C ASN A 992 -15.10 -3.75 -1.71
N GLN A 993 -15.97 -2.97 -1.07
CA GLN A 993 -17.27 -3.41 -0.57
C GLN A 993 -18.36 -2.34 -0.76
N GLY A 994 -19.61 -2.71 -0.50
CA GLY A 994 -20.74 -1.80 -0.56
C GLY A 994 -21.06 -1.31 -1.97
N PRO A 995 -21.87 -0.24 -2.11
CA PRO A 995 -22.26 0.29 -3.41
C PRO A 995 -21.09 0.93 -4.18
N TYR A 996 -19.96 1.20 -3.51
CA TYR A 996 -18.74 1.73 -4.11
C TYR A 996 -17.70 0.66 -4.44
N GLN A 997 -18.05 -0.63 -4.30
CA GLN A 997 -17.16 -1.74 -4.63
C GLN A 997 -16.63 -1.60 -6.06
N GLY A 998 -15.29 -1.60 -6.20
CA GLY A 998 -14.63 -1.49 -7.50
C GLY A 998 -14.44 -0.05 -7.99
N LEU A 999 -14.83 0.96 -7.21
CA LEU A 999 -14.69 2.37 -7.56
C LEU A 999 -13.56 3.04 -6.77
N GLN A 1000 -12.90 3.99 -7.41
CA GLN A 1000 -11.96 4.90 -6.77
C GLN A 1000 -12.72 5.97 -5.99
N PHE A 1001 -12.19 6.39 -4.84
CA PHE A 1001 -12.73 7.54 -4.14
C PHE A 1001 -12.48 8.81 -4.95
N GLY A 1002 -13.54 9.58 -5.21
CA GLY A 1002 -13.47 10.98 -5.61
C GLY A 1002 -13.60 11.91 -4.39
N THR A 1003 -13.50 13.21 -4.62
CA THR A 1003 -13.72 14.22 -3.56
C THR A 1003 -15.15 14.16 -3.03
N ARG A 1004 -16.12 13.80 -3.88
CA ARG A 1004 -17.53 13.66 -3.51
C ARG A 1004 -17.77 12.56 -2.49
N GLU A 1005 -17.23 11.36 -2.69
CA GLU A 1005 -17.42 10.24 -1.75
C GLU A 1005 -16.70 10.51 -0.41
N LEU A 1006 -15.60 11.25 -0.44
CA LEU A 1006 -14.90 11.68 0.77
C LEU A 1006 -15.71 12.73 1.55
N GLU A 1007 -16.27 13.73 0.86
CA GLU A 1007 -17.17 14.71 1.48
C GLU A 1007 -18.45 14.03 2.02
N GLU A 1008 -19.02 13.07 1.29
CA GLU A 1008 -20.16 12.28 1.77
C GLU A 1008 -19.82 11.55 3.08
N MET A 1009 -18.64 10.95 3.18
CA MET A 1009 -18.19 10.30 4.42
C MET A 1009 -18.16 11.29 5.60
N GLY A 1010 -17.75 12.54 5.37
CA GLY A 1010 -17.76 13.60 6.38
C GLY A 1010 -19.15 13.95 6.89
N ALA A 1011 -20.14 14.00 5.98
CA ALA A 1011 -21.54 14.23 6.32
C ALA A 1011 -22.16 13.00 7.04
N MET A 1012 -21.87 11.79 6.57
CA MET A 1012 -22.33 10.54 7.18
C MET A 1012 -21.73 10.34 8.58
N TYR A 1013 -20.51 10.79 8.81
CA TYR A 1013 -19.91 10.82 10.14
C TYR A 1013 -20.75 11.65 11.12
N CYS A 1014 -21.19 12.85 10.70
CA CYS A 1014 -22.04 13.72 11.52
C CYS A 1014 -23.40 13.08 11.83
N LEU A 1015 -24.05 12.46 10.83
CA LEU A 1015 -25.28 11.70 11.06
C LEU A 1015 -25.03 10.50 11.99
N GLY A 1016 -23.87 9.86 11.91
CA GLY A 1016 -23.42 8.83 12.85
C GLY A 1016 -23.36 9.34 14.29
N LEU A 1017 -22.88 10.57 14.52
CA LEU A 1017 -22.85 11.21 15.84
C LEU A 1017 -24.27 11.47 16.39
N LEU A 1018 -25.22 11.86 15.53
CA LEU A 1018 -26.62 12.01 15.96
C LEU A 1018 -27.19 10.67 16.43
N ILE A 1019 -27.05 9.62 15.61
CA ILE A 1019 -27.57 8.28 15.94
C ILE A 1019 -26.89 7.73 17.20
N LEU A 1020 -25.62 8.06 17.40
CA LEU A 1020 -24.86 7.69 18.59
C LEU A 1020 -25.47 8.28 19.86
N GLU A 1021 -25.89 9.55 19.84
CA GLU A 1021 -26.57 10.18 20.97
C GLU A 1021 -27.98 9.63 21.16
N LEU A 1022 -28.73 9.39 20.07
CA LEU A 1022 -30.07 8.79 20.15
C LEU A 1022 -30.08 7.39 20.79
N LYS A 1023 -28.93 6.69 20.78
CA LYS A 1023 -28.73 5.42 21.47
C LYS A 1023 -28.25 5.57 22.92
N SER A 1024 -27.85 6.77 23.33
CA SER A 1024 -27.39 7.02 24.69
C SER A 1024 -28.57 6.97 25.65
N ALA A 1025 -28.33 6.43 26.85
CA ALA A 1025 -29.30 6.44 27.94
C ALA A 1025 -29.63 7.88 28.40
N SER A 1026 -28.73 8.84 28.14
CA SER A 1026 -28.91 10.27 28.44
C SER A 1026 -29.71 11.05 27.40
N CYS A 1027 -30.15 10.42 26.30
CA CYS A 1027 -30.83 11.11 25.22
C CYS A 1027 -32.12 11.78 25.71
N SER A 1028 -32.29 13.07 25.43
CA SER A 1028 -33.53 13.77 25.78
C SER A 1028 -34.72 13.26 24.97
N HIS A 1029 -35.90 13.18 25.61
CA HIS A 1029 -37.14 12.81 24.92
C HIS A 1029 -37.50 13.81 23.80
N LYS A 1030 -37.17 15.11 23.98
CA LYS A 1030 -37.35 16.16 22.94
C LYS A 1030 -36.52 15.86 21.70
N LEU A 1031 -35.25 15.48 21.88
CA LEU A 1031 -34.35 15.12 20.78
C LEU A 1031 -34.85 13.85 20.06
N LEU A 1032 -35.18 12.81 20.82
CA LEU A 1032 -35.66 11.54 20.26
C LEU A 1032 -36.95 11.74 19.45
N ALA A 1033 -37.91 12.51 19.96
CA ALA A 1033 -39.14 12.82 19.24
C ALA A 1033 -38.87 13.55 17.92
N ARG A 1034 -38.02 14.59 17.94
CA ARG A 1034 -37.66 15.35 16.72
C ARG A 1034 -36.90 14.50 15.72
N ALA A 1035 -35.95 13.69 16.17
CA ALA A 1035 -35.21 12.78 15.31
C ALA A 1035 -36.14 11.73 14.67
N SER A 1036 -37.08 11.16 15.43
CA SER A 1036 -38.08 10.22 14.90
C SER A 1036 -38.96 10.86 13.82
N THR A 1037 -39.34 12.13 13.99
CA THR A 1037 -40.09 12.85 12.95
C THR A 1037 -39.26 13.14 11.70
N LEU A 1038 -37.98 13.45 11.85
CA LEU A 1038 -37.09 13.81 10.74
C LEU A 1038 -36.61 12.59 9.96
N LEU A 1039 -36.10 11.57 10.65
CA LEU A 1039 -35.45 10.41 10.03
C LEU A 1039 -36.44 9.36 9.53
N ASN A 1040 -37.74 9.56 9.74
CA ASN A 1040 -38.81 8.56 9.61
C ASN A 1040 -38.68 7.46 10.67
N ALA A 1041 -39.71 7.26 11.50
CA ALA A 1041 -39.67 6.39 12.68
C ALA A 1041 -39.21 4.97 12.34
N ASP A 1042 -39.71 4.39 11.24
CA ASP A 1042 -39.33 3.03 10.80
C ASP A 1042 -37.83 2.91 10.46
N VAL A 1043 -37.27 3.95 9.85
CA VAL A 1043 -35.85 3.99 9.45
C VAL A 1043 -34.98 4.18 10.68
N LEU A 1044 -35.37 5.08 11.59
CA LEU A 1044 -34.68 5.27 12.85
C LEU A 1044 -34.73 4.01 13.71
N GLU A 1045 -35.89 3.36 13.82
CA GLU A 1045 -36.08 2.12 14.57
C GLU A 1045 -35.19 1.00 14.01
N HIS A 1046 -35.03 0.91 12.69
CA HIS A 1046 -34.06 0.00 12.06
C HIS A 1046 -32.61 0.28 12.51
N TYR A 1047 -32.20 1.54 12.65
CA TYR A 1047 -30.88 1.91 13.17
C TYR A 1047 -30.75 1.66 14.68
N LEU A 1048 -31.83 1.80 15.45
CA LEU A 1048 -31.86 1.64 16.90
C LEU A 1048 -31.91 0.18 17.37
N GLN A 1049 -32.79 -0.68 16.82
CA GLN A 1049 -33.14 -1.99 17.40
C GLN A 1049 -32.10 -3.11 17.20
N ARG A 1050 -31.21 -3.05 16.20
CA ARG A 1050 -30.49 -4.26 15.76
C ARG A 1050 -29.11 -4.50 16.39
N CYS A 1051 -28.97 -4.32 17.70
CA CYS A 1051 -27.72 -4.66 18.40
C CYS A 1051 -27.86 -5.52 19.68
N SER A 1052 -29.05 -5.96 20.08
CA SER A 1052 -29.21 -6.72 21.35
C SER A 1052 -29.33 -8.25 21.21
N SER A 1053 -28.99 -8.85 20.06
CA SER A 1053 -29.09 -10.30 19.86
C SER A 1053 -27.81 -10.91 19.27
N SER A 1054 -26.76 -10.98 20.08
CA SER A 1054 -25.67 -11.95 19.87
C SER A 1054 -24.99 -12.31 21.19
N SER A 1055 -25.79 -12.77 22.15
CA SER A 1055 -25.30 -13.32 23.41
C SER A 1055 -26.12 -14.56 23.79
N SER A 1056 -26.13 -15.56 22.91
CA SER A 1056 -26.54 -16.93 23.24
C SER A 1056 -26.31 -17.85 22.04
N SER A 1057 -25.08 -18.25 21.78
CA SER A 1057 -24.79 -19.47 21.01
C SER A 1057 -23.50 -20.10 21.52
N ASN A 1058 -23.73 -21.05 22.42
CA ASN A 1058 -22.87 -22.12 22.93
C ASN A 1058 -21.40 -22.12 22.50
N SER A 1059 -20.54 -22.05 23.53
CA SER A 1059 -19.17 -22.49 23.51
C SER A 1059 -19.06 -23.96 23.10
N SER A 1060 -18.51 -24.23 21.92
CA SER A 1060 -17.77 -25.47 21.67
C SER A 1060 -16.94 -25.34 20.40
N ASN A 1061 -15.63 -25.50 20.58
CA ASN A 1061 -14.62 -25.79 19.57
C ASN A 1061 -14.49 -24.80 18.39
N ASN A 1062 -13.63 -23.80 18.56
CA ASN A 1062 -12.84 -23.29 17.43
C ASN A 1062 -11.40 -23.03 17.86
N ASN A 1063 -10.60 -24.09 17.80
CA ASN A 1063 -9.16 -24.00 17.55
C ASN A 1063 -8.96 -23.46 16.13
N SER A 1064 -9.11 -22.16 15.92
CA SER A 1064 -8.63 -21.51 14.71
C SER A 1064 -7.62 -20.45 15.11
N ARG A 1065 -6.34 -20.78 14.89
CA ARG A 1065 -5.24 -19.82 14.82
C ARG A 1065 -5.75 -18.56 14.11
N THR A 1066 -5.77 -17.44 14.82
CA THR A 1066 -5.85 -16.11 14.24
C THR A 1066 -4.56 -15.86 13.46
N SER A 1067 -4.47 -16.45 12.27
CA SER A 1067 -3.63 -15.88 11.23
C SER A 1067 -4.28 -14.55 10.88
N GLU A 1068 -3.58 -13.45 11.11
CA GLU A 1068 -3.90 -12.15 10.55
C GLU A 1068 -4.23 -12.35 9.07
N VAL A 1069 -5.52 -12.31 8.74
CA VAL A 1069 -5.96 -12.33 7.36
C VAL A 1069 -5.53 -10.97 6.85
N ASN A 1070 -4.43 -10.93 6.09
CA ASN A 1070 -4.18 -9.83 5.19
C ASN A 1070 -5.42 -9.76 4.27
N ASP A 1071 -6.36 -8.86 4.59
CA ASP A 1071 -7.65 -8.71 3.90
C ASP A 1071 -7.50 -8.31 2.41
N GLU A 1072 -6.29 -8.01 1.96
CA GLU A 1072 -5.99 -7.85 0.55
C GLU A 1072 -5.22 -9.07 0.04
N PRO A 1073 -5.71 -9.74 -1.01
CA PRO A 1073 -5.00 -10.87 -1.59
C PRO A 1073 -3.57 -10.44 -1.96
N PRO A 1074 -2.57 -11.30 -1.74
CA PRO A 1074 -1.23 -11.03 -2.23
C PRO A 1074 -1.32 -10.70 -3.71
N CYS A 1075 -0.54 -9.69 -4.12
CA CYS A 1075 -0.50 -9.25 -5.51
C CYS A 1075 -0.33 -10.47 -6.45
N MET A 1076 -1.06 -10.48 -7.57
CA MET A 1076 -1.06 -11.57 -8.56
C MET A 1076 0.34 -11.90 -9.09
N GLU A 1077 1.26 -10.94 -9.02
CA GLU A 1077 2.69 -11.16 -9.20
C GLU A 1077 3.34 -11.02 -7.82
N GLU A 1078 4.23 -11.95 -7.45
CA GLU A 1078 5.10 -11.75 -6.30
C GLU A 1078 5.84 -10.42 -6.49
N ILE A 1079 5.40 -9.41 -5.73
CA ILE A 1079 6.19 -8.22 -5.52
C ILE A 1079 7.31 -8.74 -4.62
N ASP A 1080 8.48 -8.95 -5.20
CA ASP A 1080 9.66 -9.43 -4.48
C ASP A 1080 9.98 -8.44 -3.34
N TYR A 1081 9.44 -8.75 -2.16
CA TYR A 1081 9.56 -7.93 -0.96
C TYR A 1081 10.87 -8.22 -0.22
N CYS A 1082 11.51 -9.36 -0.46
CA CYS A 1082 12.67 -9.79 0.31
C CYS A 1082 13.58 -10.71 -0.51
N ALA A 1083 14.89 -10.44 -0.49
CA ALA A 1083 15.88 -11.33 -1.11
C ALA A 1083 15.93 -12.72 -0.43
N ASP A 1084 15.30 -12.85 0.74
CA ASP A 1084 15.39 -14.03 1.61
C ASP A 1084 14.11 -14.88 1.65
N SER A 1085 13.16 -14.68 0.72
CA SER A 1085 11.93 -15.48 0.70
C SER A 1085 12.23 -16.95 0.36
N SER A 1086 12.40 -17.77 1.38
CA SER A 1086 12.53 -19.23 1.28
C SER A 1086 11.18 -19.93 1.07
N SER A 1087 10.16 -19.25 0.51
CA SER A 1087 8.79 -19.75 0.34
C SER A 1087 8.65 -20.91 -0.64
N ASP A 1088 9.73 -21.27 -1.35
CA ASP A 1088 9.75 -22.41 -2.29
C ASP A 1088 9.41 -23.77 -1.65
N SER A 1089 9.35 -23.91 -0.32
CA SER A 1089 9.27 -25.24 0.31
C SER A 1089 7.97 -26.00 0.04
N GLU A 1090 6.80 -25.34 -0.02
CA GLU A 1090 5.51 -26.07 -0.09
C GLU A 1090 5.20 -26.63 -1.48
N GLN A 1091 5.40 -25.85 -2.56
CA GLN A 1091 5.22 -26.34 -3.93
C GLN A 1091 6.19 -27.49 -4.27
N ASN A 1092 7.34 -27.53 -3.61
CA ASN A 1092 8.37 -28.54 -3.87
C ASN A 1092 8.02 -29.95 -3.35
N PHE A 1093 7.13 -30.08 -2.36
CA PHE A 1093 6.76 -31.38 -1.78
C PHE A 1093 5.85 -32.20 -2.70
N THR A 1094 4.80 -31.58 -3.22
CA THR A 1094 3.81 -32.23 -4.08
C THR A 1094 4.41 -32.71 -5.39
N GLU A 1095 5.37 -31.97 -5.93
CA GLU A 1095 5.98 -32.29 -7.22
C GLU A 1095 6.92 -33.52 -7.15
N LEU A 1096 7.72 -33.67 -6.10
CA LEU A 1096 8.58 -34.85 -5.96
C LEU A 1096 7.74 -36.11 -5.67
N ASP A 1097 6.68 -35.99 -4.88
CA ASP A 1097 5.72 -37.08 -4.66
C ASP A 1097 5.10 -37.56 -5.97
N GLN A 1098 4.71 -36.63 -6.85
CA GLN A 1098 4.19 -36.95 -8.17
C GLN A 1098 5.23 -37.68 -9.03
N GLN A 1099 6.48 -37.22 -9.06
CA GLN A 1099 7.57 -37.89 -9.80
C GLN A 1099 7.82 -39.33 -9.31
N ILE A 1100 7.81 -39.53 -7.98
CA ILE A 1100 7.98 -40.86 -7.37
C ILE A 1100 6.82 -41.77 -7.79
N GLN A 1101 5.60 -41.24 -7.80
CA GLN A 1101 4.40 -41.98 -8.20
C GLN A 1101 4.43 -42.36 -9.69
N GLU A 1102 4.71 -41.40 -10.58
CA GLU A 1102 4.82 -41.64 -12.03
C GLU A 1102 5.90 -42.67 -12.38
N CYS A 1103 7.00 -42.70 -11.63
CA CYS A 1103 8.06 -43.70 -11.80
C CYS A 1103 7.67 -45.09 -11.27
N ALA A 1104 6.77 -45.17 -10.29
CA ALA A 1104 6.26 -46.45 -9.78
C ALA A 1104 5.30 -47.12 -10.76
N PHE A 1105 4.53 -46.33 -11.53
CA PHE A 1105 3.56 -46.83 -12.52
C PHE A 1105 4.19 -47.15 -13.90
N ASN A 1106 5.18 -46.37 -14.35
CA ASN A 1106 5.81 -46.59 -15.65
C ASN A 1106 6.92 -47.66 -15.57
N LYS A 1107 6.53 -48.94 -15.58
CA LYS A 1107 7.46 -50.06 -15.79
C LYS A 1107 7.68 -50.43 -17.27
N ASP A 1108 6.92 -49.87 -18.21
CA ASP A 1108 6.79 -50.44 -19.56
C ASP A 1108 7.35 -49.62 -20.75
N GLU A 1109 8.13 -48.54 -20.53
CA GLU A 1109 8.72 -47.75 -21.64
C GLU A 1109 10.22 -48.01 -21.93
N GLU A 1110 10.79 -49.15 -21.51
CA GLU A 1110 12.21 -49.48 -21.79
C GLU A 1110 12.49 -50.15 -23.16
N GLU A 1111 11.54 -50.20 -24.10
CA GLU A 1111 11.80 -50.73 -25.47
C GLU A 1111 11.68 -49.68 -26.60
N GLU A 1112 12.19 -48.46 -26.42
CA GLU A 1112 12.58 -47.66 -27.59
C GLU A 1112 13.93 -48.14 -28.12
N LYS A 1113 13.81 -49.15 -28.99
CA LYS A 1113 14.83 -49.80 -29.80
C LYS A 1113 16.02 -48.90 -30.13
N GLU A 1114 17.19 -49.31 -29.67
CA GLU A 1114 18.46 -48.99 -30.30
C GLU A 1114 18.33 -49.24 -31.81
N GLU A 1115 18.35 -48.18 -32.61
CA GLU A 1115 18.63 -48.26 -34.05
C GLU A 1115 20.07 -48.78 -34.19
N GLY A 1116 20.21 -50.10 -34.10
CA GLY A 1116 21.43 -50.81 -34.37
C GLY A 1116 21.85 -50.53 -35.79
N THR A 1117 22.92 -49.73 -35.93
CA THR A 1117 23.72 -49.58 -37.14
C THR A 1117 24.37 -50.92 -37.48
N GLY A 1118 23.56 -51.86 -37.97
CA GLY A 1118 23.97 -53.14 -38.50
C GLY A 1118 24.62 -52.94 -39.86
N ARG A 1119 25.87 -52.47 -39.85
CA ARG A 1119 26.77 -52.44 -41.00
C ARG A 1119 26.97 -53.89 -41.47
N ARG A 1120 26.10 -54.36 -42.37
CA ARG A 1120 26.26 -55.64 -43.08
C ARG A 1120 27.59 -55.62 -43.83
N ARG A 1121 28.65 -56.13 -43.19
CA ARG A 1121 29.86 -56.56 -43.88
C ARG A 1121 29.47 -57.75 -44.75
N ARG A 1122 29.31 -57.50 -46.05
CA ARG A 1122 29.33 -58.52 -47.09
C ARG A 1122 30.72 -59.15 -47.11
N SER A 1123 30.87 -60.31 -46.50
CA SER A 1123 31.92 -61.27 -46.87
C SER A 1123 31.37 -62.12 -48.01
N VAL A 1124 31.90 -61.85 -49.21
CA VAL A 1124 31.82 -62.61 -50.47
C VAL A 1124 32.84 -63.76 -50.37
N PRO A 1125 32.62 -64.92 -51.02
CA PRO A 1125 31.73 -65.13 -52.16
C PRO A 1125 30.35 -65.69 -51.84
#